data_AF-A0A2D5YVQ0-F1
#
_entry.id   AF-A0A2D5YVQ0-F1
#
_cell.length_a   1.000
_cell.length_b   1.000
_cell.length_c   1.000
_cell.angle_alpha   90.00
_cell.angle_beta   90.00
_cell.angle_gamma   90.00
#
_symmetry.space_group_name_H-M   'P 1'
#
loop_
_entity.id
_entity.type
_entity.pdbx_description
1 polymer ?
#
loop_
_entity_poly.entity_id
_entity_poly.type
_entity_poly.pdbx_seq_one_letter_code
_entity_poly.pdbx_strand_id
1 'polypeptide(L)'
;MTCAASTFALAQNAEVAPRSETDRLSANDADELQWKVSLLQDATAKPDPRRGAARELINHGWDPAIDAMRRMLSDPATDPGGLRAIALAVAAADRQPAKLRDPLIDLVGITDPQTAQAVASALRGYDDPKVVHDLLALAEGAGRAQRDQSTQLAAIDALAEYRRPQVAERLVALTAPTQPRSIQQAAFTALARLTGIARFGADAQAWADWWQHSRQLSLDQWQAELIRQLADRANDLRRQRFKLSHRLADLHGKLYNATSPDNRPALLIGMLDDPIDAVRIEALQLIKRAILNAQTDQITDDVRRAMRRQLVHDPNATVRADAAMRLHDLGDIAAPPLVVARLLEETEPSVQRAYLVLLTLTPVTQTVDDAVGRSIAQACSPALALIDQPDLQTAVASFLIVAHDTGRLSPKHTAEALRHAREHLKGDAPNVKMLILLGRLGQAEDWPTLGRMLDHESEDIRRAAAESYIDGAMPLDPLLAALTGPVLRPIALRAIEQRGGRLDVAVAMLGAPPGPEDASDPWRSAMFAVASRLEPVDLRALDDLLLSESAGGDLREPILKAAVANNGDSTPDPTQYTTHHVDLLLRLGALYQQTARPAMADAAYSRAELIDAITDDQAVALQLGRIEVHLASDQLQEAIAIADVLLASPSRAADVLDRFIDAAGRAVADRPDAAQAIIEYLLTLPADGFTQDQRDRLDVLRRPPTEPVDPAHDATTPDPADRGTSDDT
;
A
#
# COMPACT_ATOMS: atom_id res chain seq x y z
N MET A 1 -17.92 59.44 -2.31
CA MET A 1 -17.75 58.01 -1.95
C MET A 1 -16.78 57.97 -0.79
N THR A 2 -17.36 57.88 0.40
CA THR A 2 -16.73 58.21 1.67
C THR A 2 -17.08 57.05 2.58
N CYS A 3 -16.14 56.15 2.86
CA CYS A 3 -16.36 55.03 3.76
C CYS A 3 -15.13 54.76 4.62
N ALA A 4 -15.36 54.91 5.93
CA ALA A 4 -14.78 54.16 7.04
C ALA A 4 -13.26 54.21 7.27
N ALA A 5 -12.82 55.25 7.99
CA ALA A 5 -11.64 55.19 8.85
C ALA A 5 -12.03 55.69 10.24
N SER A 6 -12.35 54.77 11.15
CA SER A 6 -12.40 55.00 12.60
C SER A 6 -12.64 53.66 13.30
N THR A 7 -11.70 53.28 14.17
CA THR A 7 -11.84 52.52 15.45
C THR A 7 -10.58 51.68 15.68
N PHE A 8 -9.43 52.32 15.95
CA PHE A 8 -8.24 51.65 16.49
C PHE A 8 -7.35 52.67 17.23
N ALA A 9 -7.90 53.30 18.26
CA ALA A 9 -7.14 54.13 19.18
C ALA A 9 -7.91 54.22 20.50
N LEU A 10 -7.55 53.38 21.48
CA LEU A 10 -7.76 53.53 22.94
C LEU A 10 -7.47 52.18 23.63
N ALA A 11 -6.21 51.74 23.62
CA ALA A 11 -5.73 50.62 24.45
C ALA A 11 -4.24 50.77 24.82
N GLN A 12 -3.80 51.99 25.12
CA GLN A 12 -2.50 52.25 25.72
C GLN A 12 -2.72 53.13 26.96
N ASN A 13 -2.11 52.71 28.08
CA ASN A 13 -2.14 53.32 29.42
C ASN A 13 -3.30 52.94 30.34
N ALA A 14 -3.57 51.64 30.48
CA ALA A 14 -4.02 51.15 31.80
C ALA A 14 -2.79 51.06 32.71
N GLU A 15 -2.49 52.16 33.39
CA GLU A 15 -1.51 52.21 34.47
C GLU A 15 -2.02 51.30 35.59
N VAL A 16 -1.53 50.06 35.63
CA VAL A 16 -1.82 49.10 36.70
C VAL A 16 -1.42 49.75 38.01
N ALA A 17 -2.40 50.01 38.87
CA ALA A 17 -2.18 50.61 40.17
C ALA A 17 -1.03 49.89 40.91
N PRO A 18 -0.09 50.63 41.52
CA PRO A 18 0.99 50.01 42.28
C PRO A 18 0.38 49.12 43.35
N ARG A 19 0.77 47.84 43.36
CA ARG A 19 0.37 46.87 44.38
C ARG A 19 0.98 47.29 45.72
N SER A 20 0.32 48.19 46.43
CA SER A 20 0.67 48.55 47.79
C SER A 20 0.21 47.44 48.76
N GLU A 21 1.14 46.94 49.57
CA GLU A 21 0.96 46.18 50.82
C GLU A 21 0.87 44.63 50.82
N THR A 22 0.98 43.94 49.68
CA THR A 22 1.18 42.46 49.65
C THR A 22 2.61 42.02 49.28
N ASP A 23 3.60 42.88 49.51
CA ASP A 23 4.99 42.73 49.01
C ASP A 23 5.92 41.82 49.83
N ARG A 24 5.34 40.84 50.54
CA ARG A 24 6.13 39.76 51.13
C ARG A 24 5.96 38.52 50.26
N LEU A 25 7.03 38.18 49.53
CA LEU A 25 7.20 36.86 48.90
C LEU A 25 6.75 35.79 49.90
N SER A 26 5.95 34.82 49.46
CA SER A 26 5.65 33.68 50.32
C SER A 26 6.96 32.93 50.64
N ALA A 27 6.97 32.13 51.71
CA ALA A 27 8.16 31.33 52.04
C ALA A 27 8.60 30.45 50.86
N ASN A 28 7.63 29.88 50.13
CA ASN A 28 7.89 29.08 48.94
C ASN A 28 8.47 29.92 47.78
N ASP A 29 7.96 31.14 47.55
CA ASP A 29 8.49 32.03 46.50
C ASP A 29 9.91 32.49 46.85
N ALA A 30 10.20 32.70 48.14
CA ALA A 30 11.53 33.07 48.60
C ALA A 30 12.54 31.92 48.40
N ASP A 31 12.16 30.67 48.69
CA ASP A 31 12.97 29.49 48.45
C ASP A 31 13.19 29.25 46.95
N GLU A 32 12.14 29.41 46.13
CA GLU A 32 12.22 29.31 44.68
C GLU A 32 13.13 30.39 44.08
N LEU A 33 12.97 31.65 44.51
CA LEU A 33 13.85 32.76 44.14
C LEU A 33 15.31 32.42 44.45
N GLN A 34 15.59 31.97 45.68
CA GLN A 34 16.95 31.66 46.12
C GLN A 34 17.55 30.52 45.30
N TRP A 35 16.78 29.46 45.04
CA TRP A 35 17.22 28.35 44.21
C TRP A 35 17.54 28.81 42.78
N LYS A 36 16.65 29.56 42.11
CA LYS A 36 16.90 30.05 40.74
C LYS A 36 18.09 31.01 40.67
N VAL A 37 18.24 31.91 41.64
CA VAL A 37 19.41 32.81 41.71
C VAL A 37 20.70 32.01 41.91
N SER A 38 20.69 30.98 42.77
CA SER A 38 21.85 30.10 42.94
C SER A 38 22.21 29.36 41.65
N LEU A 39 21.20 28.92 40.88
CA LEU A 39 21.39 28.27 39.58
C LEU A 39 22.01 29.22 38.54
N LEU A 40 21.69 30.52 38.58
CA LEU A 40 22.33 31.51 37.71
C LEU A 40 23.80 31.76 38.06
N GLN A 41 24.15 31.65 39.34
CA GLN A 41 25.51 31.86 39.86
C GLN A 41 26.40 30.61 39.73
N ASP A 42 25.82 29.42 39.65
CA ASP A 42 26.55 28.17 39.52
C ASP A 42 27.22 28.07 38.13
N ALA A 43 28.53 28.35 38.07
CA ALA A 43 29.35 28.26 36.86
C ALA A 43 29.41 26.84 36.24
N THR A 44 29.01 25.80 36.97
CA THR A 44 28.96 24.41 36.47
C THR A 44 27.63 24.03 35.85
N ALA A 45 26.56 24.80 36.12
CA ALA A 45 25.23 24.51 35.57
C ALA A 45 25.21 24.68 34.05
N LYS A 46 24.46 23.80 33.36
CA LYS A 46 24.29 23.87 31.90
C LYS A 46 23.62 25.20 31.48
N PRO A 47 23.89 25.73 30.27
CA PRO A 47 23.33 27.02 29.83
C PRO A 47 21.79 27.08 29.81
N ASP A 48 21.12 26.00 29.40
CA ASP A 48 19.66 25.97 29.26
C ASP A 48 18.90 26.13 30.58
N PRO A 49 19.23 25.37 31.66
CA PRO A 49 18.67 25.60 32.98
C PRO A 49 18.84 27.03 33.48
N ARG A 50 20.02 27.64 33.28
CA ARG A 50 20.26 29.03 33.68
C ARG A 50 19.35 30.00 32.92
N ARG A 51 19.23 29.83 31.60
CA ARG A 51 18.33 30.65 30.78
C ARG A 51 16.86 30.49 31.21
N GLY A 52 16.43 29.26 31.50
CA GLY A 52 15.09 28.97 32.02
C GLY A 52 14.82 29.68 33.35
N ALA A 53 15.77 29.57 34.30
CA ALA A 53 15.68 30.23 35.59
C ALA A 53 15.61 31.76 35.48
N ALA A 54 16.47 32.38 34.68
CA ALA A 54 16.42 33.83 34.46
C ALA A 54 15.09 34.27 33.84
N ARG A 55 14.56 33.51 32.87
CA ARG A 55 13.27 33.83 32.23
C ARG A 55 12.12 33.75 33.22
N GLU A 56 12.07 32.73 34.05
CA GLU A 56 11.04 32.58 35.09
C GLU A 56 11.12 33.74 36.09
N LEU A 57 12.32 34.10 36.57
CA LEU A 57 12.52 35.23 37.47
C LEU A 57 12.01 36.57 36.89
N ILE A 58 12.24 36.80 35.59
CA ILE A 58 11.72 38.00 34.90
C ILE A 58 10.20 37.94 34.76
N ASN A 59 9.64 36.79 34.39
CA ASN A 59 8.20 36.60 34.20
C ASN A 59 7.41 36.75 35.51
N HIS A 60 7.97 36.32 36.64
CA HIS A 60 7.37 36.56 37.95
C HIS A 60 7.35 38.04 38.33
N GLY A 61 8.30 38.83 37.82
CA GLY A 61 8.38 40.27 38.07
C GLY A 61 8.71 40.63 39.52
N TRP A 62 9.32 39.72 40.29
CA TRP A 62 9.69 39.96 41.69
C TRP A 62 10.84 40.99 41.78
N ASP A 63 10.60 42.10 42.47
CA ASP A 63 11.62 43.14 42.67
C ASP A 63 12.95 42.60 43.25
N PRO A 64 12.94 41.72 44.27
CA PRO A 64 14.17 41.10 44.78
C PRO A 64 14.93 40.27 43.73
N ALA A 65 14.23 39.64 42.78
CA ALA A 65 14.84 38.90 41.68
C ALA A 65 15.53 39.85 40.69
N ILE A 66 14.84 40.93 40.32
CA ILE A 66 15.41 41.96 39.43
C ILE A 66 16.61 42.63 40.09
N ASP A 67 16.56 42.91 41.39
CA ASP A 67 17.69 43.49 42.12
C ASP A 67 18.86 42.51 42.30
N ALA A 68 18.60 41.20 42.40
CA ALA A 68 19.65 40.18 42.36
C ALA A 68 20.32 40.12 40.99
N MET A 69 19.54 40.06 39.90
CA MET A 69 20.07 40.07 38.53
C MET A 69 20.83 41.37 38.22
N ARG A 70 20.34 42.53 38.67
CA ARG A 70 21.04 43.81 38.55
C ARG A 70 22.42 43.76 39.20
N ARG A 71 22.51 43.25 40.43
CA ARG A 71 23.79 43.10 41.14
C ARG A 71 24.74 42.18 40.40
N MET A 72 24.26 41.07 39.85
CA MET A 72 25.07 40.16 39.03
C MET A 72 25.58 40.86 37.76
N LEU A 73 24.73 41.61 37.05
CA LEU A 73 25.15 42.35 35.84
C LEU A 73 26.18 43.45 36.14
N SER A 74 26.14 44.05 37.33
CA SER A 74 27.09 45.09 37.73
C SER A 74 28.37 44.54 38.39
N ASP A 75 28.42 43.26 38.76
CA ASP A 75 29.58 42.64 39.39
C ASP A 75 30.50 42.02 38.32
N PRO A 76 31.71 42.57 38.10
CA PRO A 76 32.66 42.06 37.11
C PRO A 76 33.18 40.65 37.46
N ALA A 77 32.99 40.17 38.68
CA ALA A 77 33.36 38.80 39.07
C ALA A 77 32.31 37.75 38.64
N THR A 78 31.16 38.17 38.13
CA THR A 78 30.10 37.24 37.69
C THR A 78 30.53 36.44 36.47
N ASP A 79 30.29 35.12 36.51
CA ASP A 79 30.55 34.22 35.39
C ASP A 79 29.81 34.67 34.11
N PRO A 80 30.49 34.75 32.94
CA PRO A 80 29.87 35.13 31.68
C PRO A 80 28.66 34.28 31.28
N GLY A 81 28.63 33.00 31.68
CA GLY A 81 27.49 32.11 31.45
C GLY A 81 26.21 32.59 32.16
N GLY A 82 26.35 33.11 33.39
CA GLY A 82 25.25 33.73 34.14
C GLY A 82 24.79 35.06 33.52
N LEU A 83 25.73 35.94 33.16
CA LEU A 83 25.43 37.22 32.50
C LEU A 83 24.67 37.01 31.18
N ARG A 84 25.14 36.07 30.36
CA ARG A 84 24.50 35.71 29.09
C ARG A 84 23.10 35.14 29.30
N ALA A 85 22.90 34.29 30.31
CA ALA A 85 21.58 33.74 30.62
C ALA A 85 20.57 34.85 30.98
N ILE A 86 21.00 35.82 31.82
CA ILE A 86 20.18 37.00 32.18
C ILE A 86 19.87 37.83 30.93
N ALA A 87 20.87 38.16 30.11
CA ALA A 87 20.68 38.97 28.92
C ALA A 87 19.73 38.30 27.91
N LEU A 88 19.90 37.00 27.62
CA LEU A 88 18.99 36.25 26.76
C LEU A 88 17.56 36.18 27.31
N ALA A 89 17.41 36.09 28.63
CA ALA A 89 16.09 36.11 29.27
C ALA A 89 15.43 37.49 29.16
N VAL A 90 16.18 38.59 29.34
CA VAL A 90 15.68 39.96 29.12
C VAL A 90 15.27 40.17 27.67
N ALA A 91 16.06 39.67 26.71
CA ALA A 91 15.76 39.75 25.28
C ALA A 91 14.45 39.02 24.91
N ALA A 92 14.12 37.94 25.62
CA ALA A 92 12.92 37.13 25.40
C ALA A 92 11.69 37.56 26.22
N ALA A 93 11.84 38.55 27.11
CA ALA A 93 10.75 39.00 27.97
C ALA A 93 9.77 39.92 27.22
N ASP A 94 8.47 39.75 27.46
CA ASP A 94 7.43 40.63 26.89
C ASP A 94 7.56 42.09 27.39
N ARG A 95 8.07 42.26 28.61
CA ARG A 95 8.33 43.57 29.22
C ARG A 95 9.71 43.57 29.88
N GLN A 96 10.60 44.42 29.38
CA GLN A 96 11.98 44.50 29.87
C GLN A 96 12.03 45.27 31.21
N PRO A 97 12.67 44.71 32.26
CA PRO A 97 12.80 45.40 33.55
C PRO A 97 13.72 46.61 33.44
N ALA A 98 13.18 47.83 33.59
CA ALA A 98 13.94 49.09 33.46
C ALA A 98 15.21 49.15 34.33
N LYS A 99 15.20 48.50 35.51
CA LYS A 99 16.35 48.41 36.45
C LYS A 99 17.57 47.68 35.86
N LEU A 100 17.40 46.86 34.82
CA LEU A 100 18.47 46.11 34.18
C LEU A 100 19.09 46.83 32.97
N ARG A 101 18.48 47.92 32.48
CA ARG A 101 18.92 48.65 31.29
C ARG A 101 20.34 49.18 31.40
N ASP A 102 20.62 49.99 32.42
CA ASP A 102 21.91 50.67 32.56
C ASP A 102 23.06 49.66 32.81
N PRO A 103 22.91 48.62 33.68
CA PRO A 103 23.90 47.54 33.79
C PRO A 103 24.16 46.80 32.48
N LEU A 104 23.14 46.60 31.63
CA LEU A 104 23.33 45.99 30.33
C LEU A 104 24.15 46.88 29.39
N ILE A 105 23.95 48.21 29.41
CA ILE A 105 24.77 49.16 28.63
C ILE A 105 26.23 49.08 29.07
N ASP A 106 26.48 49.06 30.38
CA ASP A 106 27.84 48.97 30.93
C ASP A 106 28.56 47.67 30.53
N LEU A 107 27.82 46.58 30.31
CA LEU A 107 28.37 45.27 29.92
C LEU A 107 28.75 45.13 28.44
N VAL A 108 28.30 46.04 27.56
CA VAL A 108 28.53 45.95 26.11
C VAL A 108 30.02 45.81 25.79
N GLY A 109 30.90 46.47 26.55
CA GLY A 109 32.34 46.48 26.28
C GLY A 109 33.21 45.55 27.13
N ILE A 110 32.66 44.90 28.15
CA ILE A 110 33.45 44.19 29.18
C ILE A 110 33.43 42.67 28.97
N THR A 111 32.58 42.19 28.06
CA THR A 111 32.22 40.77 27.98
C THR A 111 32.74 40.07 26.71
N ASP A 112 32.75 38.73 26.73
CA ASP A 112 33.09 37.93 25.55
C ASP A 112 32.06 38.12 24.41
N PRO A 113 32.41 37.79 23.14
CA PRO A 113 31.52 38.04 22.00
C PRO A 113 30.12 37.44 22.11
N GLN A 114 29.95 36.27 22.75
CA GLN A 114 28.64 35.62 22.88
C GLN A 114 27.76 36.35 23.91
N THR A 115 28.38 36.84 24.99
CA THR A 115 27.68 37.65 26.00
C THR A 115 27.35 39.03 25.46
N ALA A 116 28.27 39.68 24.75
CA ALA A 116 28.03 40.98 24.10
C ALA A 116 26.85 40.91 23.12
N GLN A 117 26.74 39.84 22.32
CA GLN A 117 25.60 39.61 21.42
C GLN A 117 24.28 39.42 22.18
N ALA A 118 24.30 38.70 23.31
CA ALA A 118 23.11 38.53 24.15
C ALA A 118 22.68 39.86 24.79
N VAL A 119 23.64 40.68 25.23
CA VAL A 119 23.41 42.03 25.77
C VAL A 119 22.82 42.95 24.69
N ALA A 120 23.38 42.96 23.48
CA ALA A 120 22.84 43.70 22.34
C ALA A 120 21.38 43.32 22.06
N SER A 121 21.08 42.01 22.09
CA SER A 121 19.72 41.49 21.92
C SER A 121 18.78 41.92 23.05
N ALA A 122 19.27 41.96 24.29
CA ALA A 122 18.52 42.44 25.45
C ALA A 122 18.20 43.92 25.35
N LEU A 123 19.20 44.73 24.97
CA LEU A 123 19.08 46.18 24.82
C LEU A 123 18.05 46.54 23.74
N ARG A 124 18.00 45.79 22.64
CA ARG A 124 17.01 45.99 21.57
C ARG A 124 15.56 46.02 22.08
N GLY A 125 15.24 45.25 23.12
CA GLY A 125 13.90 45.22 23.72
C GLY A 125 13.49 46.53 24.39
N TYR A 126 14.45 47.37 24.79
CA TYR A 126 14.18 48.68 25.35
C TYR A 126 13.92 49.69 24.23
N ASP A 127 12.67 50.10 24.05
CA ASP A 127 12.28 51.20 23.14
C ASP A 127 12.58 52.59 23.73
N ASP A 128 13.74 52.75 24.35
CA ASP A 128 14.17 54.00 24.98
C ASP A 128 15.20 54.71 24.08
N PRO A 129 14.91 55.93 23.58
CA PRO A 129 15.87 56.73 22.81
C PRO A 129 17.21 56.94 23.52
N LYS A 130 17.23 56.92 24.86
CA LYS A 130 18.46 57.04 25.64
C LYS A 130 19.42 55.87 25.38
N VAL A 131 18.92 54.65 25.25
CA VAL A 131 19.79 53.48 24.99
C VAL A 131 20.51 53.63 23.65
N VAL A 132 19.78 54.06 22.62
CA VAL A 132 20.37 54.33 21.29
C VAL A 132 21.40 55.44 21.38
N HIS A 133 21.11 56.51 22.12
CA HIS A 133 22.05 57.62 22.33
C HIS A 133 23.33 57.16 23.04
N ASP A 134 23.21 56.39 24.12
CA ASP A 134 24.34 55.88 24.90
C ASP A 134 25.19 54.91 24.05
N LEU A 135 24.56 54.02 23.26
CA LEU A 135 25.26 53.14 22.33
C LEU A 135 25.97 53.90 21.20
N LEU A 136 25.36 54.96 20.66
CA LEU A 136 26.01 55.83 19.67
C LEU A 136 27.24 56.53 20.26
N ALA A 137 27.13 57.04 21.49
CA ALA A 137 28.25 57.65 22.19
C ALA A 137 29.39 56.64 22.41
N LEU A 138 29.09 55.40 22.81
CA LEU A 138 30.07 54.33 22.95
C LEU A 138 30.73 53.96 21.60
N ALA A 139 29.95 53.84 20.52
CA ALA A 139 30.46 53.54 19.19
C ALA A 139 31.39 54.65 18.66
N GLU A 140 31.08 55.91 18.92
CA GLU A 140 31.90 57.07 18.56
C GLU A 140 33.12 57.25 19.47
N GLY A 141 33.23 56.48 20.56
CA GLY A 141 34.31 56.60 21.54
C GLY A 141 34.18 57.83 22.45
N ALA A 142 32.97 58.38 22.62
CA ALA A 142 32.71 59.49 23.52
C ALA A 142 32.55 59.00 24.98
N GLY A 143 33.14 59.71 25.94
CA GLY A 143 32.99 59.44 27.39
C GLY A 143 34.23 58.84 28.07
N ARG A 144 34.13 58.50 29.37
CA ARG A 144 35.26 58.02 30.20
C ARG A 144 35.82 56.65 29.78
N ALA A 145 35.07 55.85 29.03
CA ALA A 145 35.50 54.59 28.42
C ALA A 145 36.39 54.81 27.16
N GLN A 146 37.12 55.93 27.12
CA GLN A 146 37.56 56.62 25.90
C GLN A 146 38.54 55.88 24.98
N ARG A 147 38.93 54.62 25.21
CA ARG A 147 40.00 53.98 24.41
C ARG A 147 39.90 52.49 24.19
N ASP A 148 38.86 51.80 24.69
CA ASP A 148 38.76 50.38 24.36
C ASP A 148 38.03 50.18 23.04
N GLN A 149 38.80 49.88 22.00
CA GLN A 149 38.29 49.53 20.68
C GLN A 149 37.32 48.33 20.75
N SER A 150 37.46 47.43 21.73
CA SER A 150 36.55 46.30 21.93
C SER A 150 35.12 46.79 22.24
N THR A 151 34.99 47.77 23.14
CA THR A 151 33.72 48.43 23.49
C THR A 151 33.08 49.10 22.29
N GLN A 152 33.86 49.80 21.46
CA GLN A 152 33.34 50.43 20.25
C GLN A 152 32.79 49.39 19.27
N LEU A 153 33.53 48.30 19.05
CA LEU A 153 33.10 47.21 18.15
C LEU A 153 31.81 46.56 18.65
N ALA A 154 31.69 46.30 19.95
CA ALA A 154 30.49 45.73 20.54
C ALA A 154 29.30 46.70 20.51
N ALA A 155 29.52 48.00 20.71
CA ALA A 155 28.48 49.02 20.56
C ALA A 155 27.99 49.15 19.12
N ILE A 156 28.90 49.11 18.14
CA ILE A 156 28.57 49.08 16.70
C ILE A 156 27.74 47.84 16.36
N ASP A 157 28.10 46.69 16.91
CA ASP A 157 27.30 45.48 16.75
C ASP A 157 25.91 45.69 17.37
N ALA A 158 25.81 46.13 18.63
CA ALA A 158 24.53 46.40 19.27
C ALA A 158 23.63 47.38 18.49
N LEU A 159 24.21 48.43 17.90
CA LEU A 159 23.49 49.39 17.07
C LEU A 159 22.81 48.76 15.84
N ALA A 160 23.35 47.68 15.26
CA ALA A 160 22.70 47.00 14.14
C ALA A 160 21.35 46.37 14.46
N GLU A 161 21.02 46.21 15.75
CA GLU A 161 19.70 45.76 16.20
C GLU A 161 18.65 46.89 16.20
N TYR A 162 19.09 48.15 16.19
CA TYR A 162 18.23 49.33 16.21
C TYR A 162 17.97 49.84 14.81
N ARG A 163 16.80 49.46 14.29
CA ARG A 163 16.30 49.95 13.00
C ARG A 163 15.75 51.37 13.18
N ARG A 164 16.64 52.35 13.31
CA ARG A 164 16.32 53.78 13.27
C ARG A 164 17.18 54.53 12.24
N PRO A 165 16.63 55.53 11.52
CA PRO A 165 17.40 56.31 10.55
C PRO A 165 18.67 56.94 11.14
N GLN A 166 18.60 57.43 12.39
CA GLN A 166 19.76 58.04 13.06
C GLN A 166 20.91 57.05 13.26
N VAL A 167 20.59 55.76 13.49
CA VAL A 167 21.60 54.72 13.63
C VAL A 167 22.26 54.43 12.30
N ALA A 168 21.48 54.32 11.22
CA ALA A 168 22.01 54.13 9.88
C ALA A 168 22.95 55.27 9.45
N GLU A 169 22.57 56.52 9.70
CA GLU A 169 23.42 57.70 9.45
C GLU A 169 24.79 57.56 10.11
N ARG A 170 24.79 57.21 11.40
CA ARG A 170 25.98 57.13 12.23
C ARG A 170 26.86 55.96 11.84
N LEU A 171 26.25 54.80 11.57
CA LEU A 171 26.99 53.65 11.05
C LEU A 171 27.64 53.96 9.70
N VAL A 172 26.97 54.71 8.79
CA VAL A 172 27.59 55.16 7.54
C VAL A 172 28.75 56.11 7.81
N ALA A 173 28.64 57.05 8.75
CA ALA A 173 29.75 57.91 9.12
C ALA A 173 30.96 57.12 9.67
N LEU A 174 30.72 56.02 10.40
CA LEU A 174 31.76 55.12 10.91
C LEU A 174 32.47 54.29 9.81
N THR A 175 31.95 54.30 8.58
CA THR A 175 32.64 53.70 7.41
C THR A 175 33.70 54.61 6.78
N ALA A 176 33.84 55.86 7.26
CA ALA A 176 34.78 56.82 6.69
C ALA A 176 36.24 56.33 6.78
N PRO A 177 37.10 56.64 5.79
CA PRO A 177 38.51 56.24 5.79
C PRO A 177 39.32 56.76 6.99
N THR A 178 38.82 57.78 7.68
CA THR A 178 39.43 58.35 8.89
C THR A 178 39.29 57.46 10.13
N GLN A 179 38.37 56.49 10.11
CA GLN A 179 38.16 55.56 11.21
C GLN A 179 39.15 54.39 11.17
N PRO A 180 39.46 53.74 12.31
CA PRO A 180 40.23 52.51 12.33
C PRO A 180 39.60 51.41 11.44
N ARG A 181 40.41 50.61 10.75
CA ARG A 181 39.92 49.60 9.79
C ARG A 181 38.95 48.57 10.42
N SER A 182 39.19 48.19 11.66
CA SER A 182 38.32 47.30 12.44
C SER A 182 36.92 47.92 12.68
N ILE A 183 36.88 49.20 13.03
CA ILE A 183 35.64 49.98 13.20
C ILE A 183 34.88 50.07 11.88
N GLN A 184 35.58 50.36 10.77
CA GLN A 184 34.96 50.36 9.44
C GLN A 184 34.34 49.00 9.09
N GLN A 185 35.08 47.90 9.30
CA GLN A 185 34.57 46.54 9.04
C GLN A 185 33.36 46.18 9.90
N ALA A 186 33.38 46.56 11.18
CA ALA A 186 32.23 46.39 12.06
C ALA A 186 31.04 47.23 11.57
N ALA A 187 31.26 48.47 11.17
CA ALA A 187 30.22 49.36 10.65
C ALA A 187 29.59 48.82 9.36
N PHE A 188 30.39 48.30 8.42
CA PHE A 188 29.88 47.63 7.21
C PHE A 188 29.04 46.40 7.55
N THR A 189 29.51 45.58 8.49
CA THR A 189 28.79 44.38 8.94
C THR A 189 27.48 44.76 9.62
N ALA A 190 27.51 45.79 10.46
CA ALA A 190 26.36 46.35 11.15
C ALA A 190 25.31 46.91 10.17
N LEU A 191 25.74 47.68 9.17
CA LEU A 191 24.87 48.18 8.10
C LEU A 191 24.25 47.04 7.30
N ALA A 192 25.03 46.02 6.93
CA ALA A 192 24.51 44.84 6.23
C ALA A 192 23.47 44.08 7.07
N ARG A 193 23.65 44.01 8.40
CA ARG A 193 22.67 43.39 9.31
C ARG A 193 21.41 44.25 9.49
N LEU A 194 21.57 45.55 9.70
CA LEU A 194 20.47 46.51 9.87
C LEU A 194 19.58 46.55 8.63
N THR A 195 20.19 46.58 7.45
CA THR A 195 19.48 46.74 6.16
C THR A 195 19.09 45.43 5.50
N GLY A 196 19.84 44.35 5.74
CA GLY A 196 19.73 43.13 4.93
C GLY A 196 20.51 43.19 3.62
N ILE A 197 21.15 44.32 3.27
CA ILE A 197 21.89 44.48 2.02
C ILE A 197 23.34 43.98 2.18
N ALA A 198 23.62 42.74 1.78
CA ALA A 198 24.98 42.19 1.82
C ALA A 198 25.86 42.58 0.61
N ARG A 199 25.24 42.93 -0.53
CA ARG A 199 25.95 43.14 -1.82
C ARG A 199 26.91 44.33 -1.83
N PHE A 200 26.75 45.29 -0.93
CA PHE A 200 27.65 46.44 -0.83
C PHE A 200 28.98 46.07 -0.16
N GLY A 201 29.03 44.98 0.62
CA GLY A 201 30.26 44.55 1.30
C GLY A 201 30.91 45.70 2.08
N ALA A 202 32.21 45.94 1.80
CA ALA A 202 33.01 47.01 2.39
C ALA A 202 33.12 48.28 1.52
N ASP A 203 32.18 48.49 0.60
CA ASP A 203 32.14 49.68 -0.27
C ASP A 203 31.49 50.88 0.44
N ALA A 204 32.30 51.76 1.02
CA ALA A 204 31.85 52.97 1.69
C ALA A 204 31.02 53.89 0.80
N GLN A 205 31.34 53.98 -0.49
CA GLN A 205 30.63 54.87 -1.41
C GLN A 205 29.22 54.34 -1.67
N ALA A 206 29.07 53.04 -1.91
CA ALA A 206 27.76 52.42 -2.09
C ALA A 206 26.85 52.60 -0.87
N TRP A 207 27.40 52.49 0.34
CA TRP A 207 26.66 52.75 1.58
C TRP A 207 26.28 54.23 1.75
N ALA A 208 27.18 55.15 1.40
CA ALA A 208 26.90 56.58 1.43
C ALA A 208 25.79 56.95 0.44
N ASP A 209 25.84 56.45 -0.80
CA ASP A 209 24.84 56.69 -1.83
C ASP A 209 23.47 56.13 -1.43
N TRP A 210 23.45 54.90 -0.89
CA TRP A 210 22.24 54.29 -0.34
C TRP A 210 21.63 55.15 0.77
N TRP A 211 22.45 55.70 1.67
CA TRP A 211 21.96 56.54 2.75
C TRP A 211 21.45 57.89 2.25
N GLN A 212 22.11 58.52 1.27
CA GLN A 212 21.63 59.78 0.67
C GLN A 212 20.25 59.65 0.03
N HIS A 213 19.95 58.48 -0.54
CA HIS A 213 18.62 58.16 -1.02
C HIS A 213 17.65 57.86 0.15
N SER A 214 18.04 56.98 1.06
CA SER A 214 17.17 56.47 2.13
C SER A 214 16.76 57.53 3.16
N ARG A 215 17.61 58.54 3.42
CA ARG A 215 17.31 59.66 4.33
C ARG A 215 16.17 60.56 3.86
N GLN A 216 15.77 60.46 2.59
CA GLN A 216 14.67 61.25 2.00
C GLN A 216 13.31 60.57 2.20
N LEU A 217 13.30 59.30 2.59
CA LEU A 217 12.09 58.52 2.84
C LEU A 217 11.43 58.99 4.14
N SER A 218 10.09 58.92 4.19
CA SER A 218 9.39 59.00 5.47
C SER A 218 9.74 57.82 6.38
N LEU A 219 9.49 57.93 7.68
CA LEU A 219 9.77 56.84 8.62
C LEU A 219 9.07 55.53 8.20
N ASP A 220 7.80 55.60 7.80
CA ASP A 220 7.03 54.43 7.36
C ASP A 220 7.60 53.83 6.08
N GLN A 221 7.98 54.66 5.10
CA GLN A 221 8.61 54.21 3.86
C GLN A 221 9.95 53.55 4.12
N TRP A 222 10.76 54.12 5.02
CA TRP A 222 12.05 53.58 5.42
C TRP A 222 11.90 52.22 6.12
N GLN A 223 10.94 52.08 7.03
CA GLN A 223 10.65 50.79 7.69
C GLN A 223 10.16 49.74 6.70
N ALA A 224 9.25 50.11 5.78
CA ALA A 224 8.76 49.21 4.74
C ALA A 224 9.88 48.73 3.81
N GLU A 225 10.82 49.61 3.47
CA GLU A 225 12.01 49.28 2.69
C GLU A 225 12.89 48.25 3.41
N LEU A 226 13.19 48.47 4.70
CA LEU A 226 13.98 47.53 5.51
C LEU A 226 13.32 46.16 5.65
N ILE A 227 12.00 46.13 5.91
CA ILE A 227 11.25 44.88 6.03
C ILE A 227 11.38 44.07 4.74
N ARG A 228 11.27 44.72 3.57
CA ARG A 228 11.41 44.06 2.27
C ARG A 228 12.81 43.47 2.09
N GLN A 229 13.85 44.26 2.35
CA GLN A 229 15.25 43.83 2.19
C GLN A 229 15.61 42.67 3.13
N LEU A 230 15.12 42.70 4.38
CA LEU A 230 15.31 41.61 5.33
C LEU A 230 14.54 40.34 4.92
N ALA A 231 13.33 40.48 4.38
CA ALA A 231 12.58 39.36 3.85
C ALA A 231 13.30 38.72 2.65
N ASP A 232 13.83 39.53 1.73
CA ASP A 232 14.62 39.06 0.58
C ASP A 232 15.86 38.29 1.04
N ARG A 233 16.63 38.85 1.99
CA ARG A 233 17.79 38.17 2.58
C ARG A 233 17.42 36.87 3.28
N ALA A 234 16.32 36.84 4.04
CA ALA A 234 15.86 35.62 4.70
C ALA A 234 15.51 34.53 3.69
N ASN A 235 14.88 34.90 2.57
CA ASN A 235 14.57 33.98 1.48
C ASN A 235 15.84 33.49 0.77
N ASP A 236 16.83 34.35 0.54
CA ASP A 236 18.14 33.95 0.01
C ASP A 236 18.86 32.95 0.90
N LEU A 237 18.92 33.21 2.20
CA LEU A 237 19.54 32.30 3.16
C LEU A 237 18.80 30.96 3.23
N ARG A 238 17.47 30.95 3.19
CA ARG A 238 16.67 29.72 3.09
C ARG A 238 17.00 28.94 1.82
N ARG A 239 17.08 29.61 0.66
CA ARG A 239 17.47 29.00 -0.62
C ARG A 239 18.89 28.42 -0.58
N GLN A 240 19.84 29.15 0.01
CA GLN A 240 21.22 28.67 0.16
C GLN A 240 21.30 27.47 1.11
N ARG A 241 20.62 27.52 2.26
CA ARG A 241 20.54 26.40 3.20
C ARG A 241 19.95 25.17 2.53
N PHE A 242 18.86 25.32 1.78
CA PHE A 242 18.24 24.24 1.02
C PHE A 242 19.23 23.63 0.00
N LYS A 243 19.90 24.46 -0.81
CA LYS A 243 20.91 24.00 -1.77
C LYS A 243 22.08 23.26 -1.12
N LEU A 244 22.58 23.76 0.00
CA LEU A 244 23.69 23.13 0.74
C LEU A 244 23.26 21.80 1.37
N SER A 245 22.03 21.73 1.92
CA SER A 245 21.49 20.51 2.52
C SER A 245 21.33 19.40 1.46
N HIS A 246 20.80 19.75 0.27
CA HIS A 246 20.73 18.82 -0.86
C HIS A 246 22.11 18.37 -1.35
N ARG A 247 23.04 19.31 -1.52
CA ARG A 247 24.41 18.97 -1.93
C ARG A 247 25.09 18.04 -0.92
N LEU A 248 24.83 18.21 0.37
CA LEU A 248 25.34 17.32 1.40
C LEU A 248 24.70 15.92 1.28
N ALA A 249 23.39 15.83 1.13
CA ALA A 249 22.70 14.56 0.88
C ALA A 249 23.27 13.83 -0.36
N ASP A 250 23.48 14.54 -1.47
CA ASP A 250 24.11 14.00 -2.68
C ASP A 250 25.53 13.45 -2.42
N LEU A 251 26.33 14.16 -1.59
CA LEU A 251 27.66 13.70 -1.20
C LEU A 251 27.60 12.44 -0.35
N HIS A 252 26.63 12.32 0.55
CA HIS A 252 26.39 11.09 1.30
C HIS A 252 25.97 9.93 0.38
N GLY A 253 25.12 10.18 -0.61
CA GLY A 253 24.79 9.17 -1.63
C GLY A 253 26.02 8.70 -2.42
N LYS A 254 26.92 9.62 -2.80
CA LYS A 254 28.20 9.27 -3.44
C LYS A 254 29.11 8.49 -2.50
N LEU A 255 29.19 8.89 -1.24
CA LEU A 255 29.98 8.19 -0.22
C LEU A 255 29.46 6.76 -0.02
N TYR A 256 28.14 6.57 0.05
CA TYR A 256 27.53 5.25 0.14
C TYR A 256 27.93 4.34 -1.02
N ASN A 257 27.88 4.84 -2.25
CA ASN A 257 28.26 4.08 -3.43
C ASN A 257 29.75 3.69 -3.43
N ALA A 258 30.62 4.56 -2.89
CA ALA A 258 32.05 4.29 -2.73
C ALA A 258 32.39 3.40 -1.51
N THR A 259 31.45 3.22 -0.59
CA THR A 259 31.63 2.42 0.63
C THR A 259 31.47 0.94 0.34
N SER A 260 32.37 0.11 0.88
CA SER A 260 32.31 -1.35 0.74
C SER A 260 31.03 -1.92 1.37
N PRO A 261 30.46 -3.03 0.84
CA PRO A 261 29.22 -3.60 1.35
C PRO A 261 29.17 -3.78 2.87
N ASP A 262 30.26 -4.28 3.48
CA ASP A 262 30.36 -4.53 4.93
C ASP A 262 30.21 -3.26 5.80
N ASN A 263 30.57 -2.09 5.26
CA ASN A 263 30.56 -0.82 5.98
C ASN A 263 29.29 0.01 5.70
N ARG A 264 28.48 -0.38 4.73
CA ARG A 264 27.24 0.35 4.36
C ARG A 264 26.21 0.41 5.50
N PRO A 265 25.98 -0.65 6.29
CA PRO A 265 25.03 -0.57 7.40
C PRO A 265 25.37 0.52 8.41
N ALA A 266 26.64 0.62 8.81
CA ALA A 266 27.11 1.65 9.73
C ALA A 266 26.94 3.07 9.17
N LEU A 267 27.22 3.26 7.87
CA LEU A 267 27.00 4.54 7.20
C LEU A 267 25.50 4.90 7.16
N LEU A 268 24.61 3.96 6.84
CA LEU A 268 23.17 4.21 6.83
C LEU A 268 22.64 4.59 8.21
N ILE A 269 23.13 3.94 9.28
CA ILE A 269 22.76 4.32 10.66
C ILE A 269 23.21 5.75 10.96
N GLY A 270 24.45 6.11 10.62
CA GLY A 270 24.96 7.47 10.80
C GLY A 270 24.15 8.50 10.01
N MET A 271 23.74 8.18 8.77
CA MET A 271 22.89 9.04 7.96
C MET A 271 21.47 9.17 8.51
N LEU A 272 20.88 8.09 9.07
CA LEU A 272 19.58 8.12 9.72
C LEU A 272 19.59 8.93 11.02
N ASP A 273 20.72 9.02 11.71
CA ASP A 273 20.87 9.81 12.94
C ASP A 273 21.34 11.26 12.68
N ASP A 274 21.56 11.64 11.41
CA ASP A 274 22.03 12.99 11.04
C ASP A 274 20.99 14.06 11.38
N PRO A 275 21.37 15.24 11.92
CA PRO A 275 20.41 16.30 12.23
C PRO A 275 19.71 16.91 11.01
N ILE A 276 20.27 16.77 9.80
CA ILE A 276 19.73 17.30 8.55
C ILE A 276 18.76 16.28 7.96
N ASP A 277 17.50 16.68 7.84
CA ASP A 277 16.42 15.87 7.28
C ASP A 277 16.70 15.38 5.85
N ALA A 278 17.30 16.21 5.00
CA ALA A 278 17.70 15.81 3.64
C ALA A 278 18.65 14.61 3.62
N VAL A 279 19.55 14.48 4.61
CA VAL A 279 20.47 13.33 4.74
C VAL A 279 19.72 12.08 5.17
N ARG A 280 18.80 12.20 6.13
CA ARG A 280 17.95 11.08 6.58
C ARG A 280 17.02 10.58 5.48
N ILE A 281 16.43 11.49 4.69
CA ILE A 281 15.62 11.15 3.52
C ILE A 281 16.46 10.39 2.49
N GLU A 282 17.67 10.87 2.17
CA GLU A 282 18.57 10.15 1.25
C GLU A 282 18.92 8.74 1.76
N ALA A 283 19.11 8.57 3.08
CA ALA A 283 19.33 7.26 3.68
C ALA A 283 18.15 6.30 3.40
N LEU A 284 16.91 6.77 3.58
CA LEU A 284 15.71 5.99 3.29
C LEU A 284 15.54 5.68 1.80
N GLN A 285 15.97 6.58 0.90
CA GLN A 285 16.01 6.34 -0.55
C GLN A 285 17.09 5.33 -0.95
N LEU A 286 18.24 5.32 -0.27
CA LEU A 286 19.28 4.30 -0.44
C LEU A 286 18.78 2.92 0.01
N ILE A 287 18.09 2.86 1.16
CA ILE A 287 17.45 1.63 1.65
C ILE A 287 16.40 1.11 0.67
N LYS A 288 15.55 2.00 0.13
CA LYS A 288 14.57 1.64 -0.92
C LYS A 288 15.25 0.99 -2.13
N ARG A 289 16.36 1.59 -2.61
CA ARG A 289 17.13 1.05 -3.73
C ARG A 289 17.74 -0.31 -3.40
N ALA A 290 18.24 -0.50 -2.19
CA ALA A 290 18.76 -1.80 -1.75
C ALA A 290 17.68 -2.89 -1.76
N ILE A 291 16.46 -2.59 -1.28
CA ILE A 291 15.31 -3.51 -1.33
C ILE A 291 14.95 -3.89 -2.77
N LEU A 292 14.82 -2.90 -3.66
CA LEU A 292 14.48 -3.13 -5.07
C LEU A 292 15.54 -3.94 -5.82
N ASN A 293 16.81 -3.82 -5.44
CA ASN A 293 17.93 -4.58 -6.00
C ASN A 293 18.17 -5.93 -5.30
N ALA A 294 17.24 -6.37 -4.43
CA ALA A 294 17.37 -7.58 -3.62
C ALA A 294 18.65 -7.65 -2.75
N GLN A 295 19.21 -6.49 -2.36
CA GLN A 295 20.35 -6.36 -1.46
C GLN A 295 19.90 -6.22 0.00
N THR A 296 18.98 -7.10 0.42
CA THR A 296 18.40 -7.07 1.77
C THR A 296 19.40 -7.48 2.85
N ASP A 297 20.49 -8.14 2.47
CA ASP A 297 21.66 -8.46 3.30
C ASP A 297 22.35 -7.21 3.87
N GLN A 298 22.29 -6.07 3.16
CA GLN A 298 22.81 -4.78 3.63
C GLN A 298 21.89 -4.10 4.66
N ILE A 299 20.67 -4.60 4.84
CA ILE A 299 19.67 -4.03 5.76
C ILE A 299 19.61 -4.87 7.04
N THR A 300 20.65 -4.71 7.86
CA THR A 300 20.80 -5.41 9.14
C THR A 300 19.72 -5.01 10.16
N ASP A 301 19.56 -5.78 11.24
CA ASP A 301 18.63 -5.41 12.33
C ASP A 301 18.97 -4.05 12.95
N ASP A 302 20.24 -3.66 12.99
CA ASP A 302 20.65 -2.35 13.50
C ASP A 302 20.14 -1.20 12.61
N VAL A 303 20.16 -1.39 11.29
CA VAL A 303 19.55 -0.42 10.34
C VAL A 303 18.04 -0.37 10.55
N ARG A 304 17.38 -1.52 10.71
CA ARG A 304 15.94 -1.59 11.04
C ARG A 304 15.61 -0.92 12.36
N ARG A 305 16.46 -1.07 13.38
CA ARG A 305 16.34 -0.41 14.68
C ARG A 305 16.50 1.10 14.56
N ALA A 306 17.44 1.57 13.74
CA ALA A 306 17.58 2.99 13.44
C ALA A 306 16.33 3.55 12.75
N MET A 307 15.75 2.85 11.76
CA MET A 307 14.47 3.24 11.14
C MET A 307 13.32 3.26 12.14
N ARG A 308 13.23 2.28 13.04
CA ARG A 308 12.22 2.26 14.12
C ARG A 308 12.35 3.46 15.07
N ARG A 309 13.56 3.97 15.32
CA ARG A 309 13.74 5.23 16.07
C ARG A 309 13.20 6.43 15.30
N GLN A 310 13.50 6.51 14.00
CA GLN A 310 13.00 7.61 13.15
C GLN A 310 11.47 7.60 13.08
N LEU A 311 10.87 6.42 12.95
CA LEU A 311 9.41 6.21 12.98
C LEU A 311 8.75 6.88 14.19
N VAL A 312 9.36 6.83 15.38
CA VAL A 312 8.76 7.26 16.65
C VAL A 312 9.15 8.68 17.06
N HIS A 313 10.35 9.13 16.70
CA HIS A 313 10.96 10.34 17.27
C HIS A 313 11.39 11.40 16.26
N ASP A 314 11.36 11.12 14.95
CA ASP A 314 11.78 12.13 13.96
C ASP A 314 10.79 13.30 13.93
N PRO A 315 11.23 14.57 14.04
CA PRO A 315 10.34 15.71 13.92
C PRO A 315 9.73 15.88 12.51
N ASN A 316 10.39 15.39 11.47
CA ASN A 316 9.96 15.50 10.08
C ASN A 316 9.01 14.35 9.70
N ALA A 317 7.77 14.71 9.38
CA ALA A 317 6.71 13.78 8.98
C ALA A 317 7.08 12.92 7.75
N THR A 318 7.78 13.49 6.76
CA THR A 318 8.23 12.76 5.57
C THR A 318 9.18 11.63 5.95
N VAL A 319 10.08 11.85 6.91
CA VAL A 319 11.01 10.81 7.37
C VAL A 319 10.25 9.69 8.10
N ARG A 320 9.27 10.04 8.96
CA ARG A 320 8.42 9.04 9.64
C ARG A 320 7.64 8.18 8.65
N ALA A 321 7.00 8.81 7.66
CA ALA A 321 6.23 8.11 6.63
C ALA A 321 7.12 7.19 5.77
N ASP A 322 8.26 7.68 5.29
CA ASP A 322 9.18 6.86 4.50
C ASP A 322 9.76 5.71 5.32
N ALA A 323 10.12 5.94 6.59
CA ALA A 323 10.60 4.88 7.49
C ALA A 323 9.55 3.77 7.68
N ALA A 324 8.27 4.14 7.88
CA ALA A 324 7.17 3.19 7.94
C ALA A 324 7.05 2.37 6.65
N MET A 325 7.10 3.02 5.48
CA MET A 325 7.02 2.32 4.20
C MET A 325 8.20 1.36 3.98
N ARG A 326 9.43 1.72 4.38
CA ARG A 326 10.59 0.79 4.27
C ARG A 326 10.48 -0.38 5.24
N LEU A 327 10.02 -0.14 6.47
CA LEU A 327 9.79 -1.22 7.44
C LEU A 327 8.67 -2.17 6.97
N HIS A 328 7.65 -1.64 6.29
CA HIS A 328 6.66 -2.44 5.57
C HIS A 328 7.33 -3.30 4.49
N ASP A 329 8.07 -2.69 3.55
CA ASP A 329 8.70 -3.40 2.43
C ASP A 329 9.68 -4.52 2.91
N LEU A 330 10.25 -4.36 4.11
CA LEU A 330 11.17 -5.29 4.74
C LEU A 330 10.52 -6.36 5.62
N GLY A 331 9.19 -6.32 5.79
CA GLY A 331 8.45 -7.22 6.68
C GLY A 331 8.88 -7.13 8.14
N ASP A 332 9.19 -5.93 8.65
CA ASP A 332 9.66 -5.75 10.03
C ASP A 332 8.55 -6.00 11.07
N ILE A 333 8.58 -7.18 11.69
CA ILE A 333 7.57 -7.61 12.69
C ILE A 333 7.62 -6.83 14.02
N ALA A 334 8.67 -6.05 14.26
CA ALA A 334 8.83 -5.29 15.50
C ALA A 334 8.34 -3.83 15.38
N ALA A 335 8.03 -3.37 14.18
CA ALA A 335 7.48 -2.05 13.92
C ALA A 335 5.98 -1.88 14.25
N PRO A 336 5.08 -2.89 14.04
CA PRO A 336 3.66 -2.74 14.31
C PRO A 336 3.31 -2.21 15.71
N PRO A 337 3.86 -2.73 16.83
CA PRO A 337 3.52 -2.21 18.15
C PRO A 337 3.86 -0.72 18.33
N LEU A 338 4.91 -0.23 17.67
CA LEU A 338 5.36 1.16 17.74
C LEU A 338 4.39 2.11 17.00
N VAL A 339 3.93 1.72 15.80
CA VAL A 339 3.00 2.56 15.03
C VAL A 339 1.61 2.58 15.64
N VAL A 340 1.16 1.49 16.27
CA VAL A 340 -0.16 1.45 16.95
C VAL A 340 -0.21 2.43 18.11
N ALA A 341 0.86 2.49 18.92
CA ALA A 341 0.95 3.45 20.02
C ALA A 341 0.92 4.92 19.53
N ARG A 342 1.41 5.17 18.31
CA ARG A 342 1.52 6.51 17.72
C ARG A 342 0.33 6.92 16.86
N LEU A 343 -0.44 5.97 16.31
CA LEU A 343 -1.47 6.25 15.30
C LEU A 343 -2.53 7.26 15.76
N LEU A 344 -2.87 7.28 17.06
CA LEU A 344 -3.80 8.25 17.65
C LEU A 344 -3.18 9.62 17.94
N GLU A 345 -1.87 9.66 18.17
CA GLU A 345 -1.13 10.89 18.51
C GLU A 345 -0.63 11.62 17.26
N GLU A 346 -0.45 10.89 16.15
CA GLU A 346 0.01 11.45 14.88
C GLU A 346 -1.06 12.35 14.26
N THR A 347 -0.67 13.56 13.87
CA THR A 347 -1.56 14.56 13.26
C THR A 347 -1.41 14.63 11.76
N GLU A 348 -0.30 14.13 11.21
CA GLU A 348 0.01 14.22 9.78
C GLU A 348 -0.63 13.05 9.00
N PRO A 349 -1.58 13.31 8.09
CA PRO A 349 -2.30 12.23 7.38
C PRO A 349 -1.37 11.34 6.54
N SER A 350 -0.30 11.90 5.99
CA SER A 350 0.69 11.12 5.23
C SER A 350 1.38 10.05 6.08
N VAL A 351 1.65 10.35 7.35
CA VAL A 351 2.25 9.42 8.31
C VAL A 351 1.22 8.39 8.78
N GLN A 352 0.00 8.81 9.12
CA GLN A 352 -1.09 7.91 9.48
C GLN A 352 -1.37 6.88 8.37
N ARG A 353 -1.38 7.31 7.10
CA ARG A 353 -1.51 6.43 5.94
C ARG A 353 -0.39 5.40 5.92
N ALA A 354 0.87 5.83 6.07
CA ALA A 354 2.02 4.93 6.04
C ALA A 354 2.02 3.94 7.21
N TYR A 355 1.55 4.36 8.40
CA TYR A 355 1.37 3.48 9.55
C TYR A 355 0.29 2.43 9.30
N LEU A 356 -0.85 2.81 8.72
CA LEU A 356 -1.91 1.86 8.36
C LEU A 356 -1.43 0.85 7.31
N VAL A 357 -0.67 1.30 6.30
CA VAL A 357 -0.05 0.40 5.32
C VAL A 357 0.93 -0.55 6.00
N LEU A 358 1.80 -0.07 6.91
CA LEU A 358 2.68 -0.93 7.69
C LEU A 358 1.93 -2.01 8.46
N LEU A 359 0.74 -1.70 8.97
CA LEU A 359 -0.13 -2.65 9.68
C LEU A 359 -0.84 -3.66 8.78
N THR A 360 -0.80 -3.50 7.45
CA THR A 360 -1.27 -4.51 6.50
C THR A 360 -0.27 -5.65 6.30
N LEU A 361 0.93 -5.56 6.90
CA LEU A 361 1.90 -6.65 6.93
C LEU A 361 1.28 -7.90 7.56
N THR A 362 0.89 -8.84 6.70
CA THR A 362 0.46 -10.16 7.11
C THR A 362 1.61 -11.12 6.83
N PRO A 363 2.29 -11.68 7.86
CA PRO A 363 3.16 -12.80 7.59
C PRO A 363 2.28 -13.94 7.05
N VAL A 364 2.53 -14.35 5.80
CA VAL A 364 1.79 -15.40 5.06
C VAL A 364 1.86 -16.76 5.77
N THR A 365 2.68 -16.90 6.81
CA THR A 365 2.83 -18.12 7.59
C THR A 365 1.95 -18.05 8.84
N GLN A 366 1.08 -19.04 9.01
CA GLN A 366 0.02 -19.14 10.04
C GLN A 366 0.49 -19.01 11.50
N THR A 367 1.78 -18.90 11.77
CA THR A 367 2.32 -18.57 13.09
C THR A 367 2.53 -17.07 13.22
N VAL A 368 1.45 -16.29 13.05
CA VAL A 368 1.50 -14.86 13.39
C VAL A 368 1.86 -14.77 14.87
N ASP A 369 3.04 -14.24 15.18
CA ASP A 369 3.44 -13.94 16.56
C ASP A 369 2.30 -13.16 17.23
N ASP A 370 1.85 -13.65 18.39
CA ASP A 370 0.74 -13.07 19.14
C ASP A 370 0.91 -11.56 19.36
N ALA A 371 2.15 -11.04 19.37
CA ALA A 371 2.42 -9.62 19.47
C ALA A 371 1.90 -8.80 18.28
N VAL A 372 2.08 -9.27 17.04
CA VAL A 372 1.60 -8.59 15.83
C VAL A 372 0.07 -8.66 15.78
N GLY A 373 -0.51 -9.83 16.09
CA GLY A 373 -1.96 -10.00 16.15
C GLY A 373 -2.64 -9.09 17.17
N ARG A 374 -2.04 -8.91 18.37
CA ARG A 374 -2.52 -7.93 19.37
C ARG A 374 -2.44 -6.50 18.86
N SER A 375 -1.38 -6.14 18.14
CA SER A 375 -1.21 -4.80 17.58
C SER A 375 -2.29 -4.49 16.54
N ILE A 376 -2.57 -5.43 15.62
CA ILE A 376 -3.66 -5.30 14.64
C ILE A 376 -5.01 -5.10 15.35
N ALA A 377 -5.32 -5.92 16.36
CA ALA A 377 -6.56 -5.77 17.12
C ALA A 377 -6.67 -4.41 17.84
N GLN A 378 -5.57 -3.92 18.42
CA GLN A 378 -5.52 -2.61 19.10
C GLN A 378 -5.69 -1.43 18.13
N ALA A 379 -5.18 -1.55 16.90
CA ALA A 379 -5.26 -0.51 15.88
C ALA A 379 -6.63 -0.37 15.22
N CYS A 380 -7.55 -1.31 15.43
CA CYS A 380 -8.90 -1.28 14.84
C CYS A 380 -9.71 -0.03 15.23
N SER A 381 -9.72 0.36 16.52
CA SER A 381 -10.48 1.54 16.96
C SER A 381 -9.88 2.86 16.42
N PRO A 382 -8.56 3.09 16.50
CA PRO A 382 -7.92 4.23 15.84
C PRO A 382 -8.18 4.30 14.34
N ALA A 383 -8.05 3.17 13.64
CA ALA A 383 -8.26 3.12 12.19
C ALA A 383 -9.70 3.48 11.80
N LEU A 384 -10.69 2.99 12.55
CA LEU A 384 -12.10 3.34 12.33
C LEU A 384 -12.38 4.83 12.56
N ALA A 385 -11.72 5.47 13.53
CA ALA A 385 -11.83 6.92 13.73
C ALA A 385 -11.26 7.74 12.55
N LEU A 386 -10.37 7.15 11.74
CA LEU A 386 -9.74 7.78 10.58
C LEU A 386 -10.49 7.49 9.26
N ILE A 387 -11.50 6.61 9.27
CA ILE A 387 -12.14 6.11 8.04
C ILE A 387 -12.88 7.19 7.24
N ASP A 388 -13.35 8.25 7.91
CA ASP A 388 -14.07 9.34 7.27
C ASP A 388 -13.14 10.39 6.65
N GLN A 389 -11.81 10.26 6.81
CA GLN A 389 -10.84 11.11 6.15
C GLN A 389 -10.58 10.61 4.72
N PRO A 390 -10.92 11.38 3.66
CA PRO A 390 -10.83 10.90 2.27
C PRO A 390 -9.44 10.39 1.88
N ASP A 391 -8.40 11.05 2.38
CA ASP A 391 -7.00 10.71 2.13
C ASP A 391 -6.55 9.38 2.78
N LEU A 392 -7.30 8.87 3.75
CA LEU A 392 -6.95 7.67 4.53
C LEU A 392 -7.86 6.47 4.24
N GLN A 393 -9.03 6.68 3.65
CA GLN A 393 -10.05 5.65 3.36
C GLN A 393 -9.46 4.35 2.80
N THR A 394 -8.64 4.45 1.75
CA THR A 394 -8.04 3.30 1.07
C THR A 394 -7.11 2.50 2.00
N ALA A 395 -6.31 3.19 2.82
CA ALA A 395 -5.38 2.55 3.75
C ALA A 395 -6.13 1.94 4.95
N VAL A 396 -7.12 2.65 5.49
CA VAL A 396 -7.99 2.15 6.56
C VAL A 396 -8.73 0.88 6.10
N ALA A 397 -9.35 0.92 4.92
CA ALA A 397 -10.08 -0.23 4.39
C ALA A 397 -9.16 -1.43 4.16
N SER A 398 -7.97 -1.22 3.60
CA SER A 398 -6.97 -2.27 3.41
C SER A 398 -6.53 -2.89 4.74
N PHE A 399 -6.31 -2.07 5.76
CA PHE A 399 -6.00 -2.53 7.10
C PHE A 399 -7.15 -3.33 7.74
N LEU A 400 -8.40 -2.89 7.59
CA LEU A 400 -9.57 -3.58 8.15
C LEU A 400 -9.83 -4.92 7.45
N ILE A 401 -9.56 -5.04 6.15
CA ILE A 401 -9.60 -6.32 5.41
C ILE A 401 -8.59 -7.29 6.04
N VAL A 402 -7.33 -6.87 6.22
CA VAL A 402 -6.30 -7.71 6.86
C VAL A 402 -6.68 -8.09 8.30
N ALA A 403 -7.23 -7.15 9.07
CA ALA A 403 -7.70 -7.43 10.42
C ALA A 403 -8.84 -8.47 10.45
N HIS A 404 -9.70 -8.49 9.43
CA HIS A 404 -10.74 -9.50 9.28
C HIS A 404 -10.17 -10.87 8.89
N ASP A 405 -9.35 -10.91 7.83
CA ASP A 405 -8.76 -12.15 7.31
C ASP A 405 -7.89 -12.87 8.35
N THR A 406 -7.31 -12.11 9.30
CA THR A 406 -6.52 -12.64 10.43
C THR A 406 -7.34 -12.92 11.69
N GLY A 407 -8.67 -12.76 11.65
CA GLY A 407 -9.57 -13.00 12.78
C GLY A 407 -9.38 -12.04 13.97
N ARG A 408 -8.83 -10.83 13.72
CA ARG A 408 -8.52 -9.83 14.75
C ARG A 408 -9.57 -8.73 14.86
N LEU A 409 -10.50 -8.64 13.92
CA LEU A 409 -11.61 -7.70 13.94
C LEU A 409 -12.71 -8.17 14.91
N SER A 410 -12.98 -7.39 15.96
CA SER A 410 -14.06 -7.72 16.91
C SER A 410 -15.45 -7.56 16.26
N PRO A 411 -16.51 -8.24 16.73
CA PRO A 411 -17.86 -8.07 16.18
C PRO A 411 -18.34 -6.62 16.17
N LYS A 412 -17.97 -5.83 17.18
CA LYS A 412 -18.25 -4.40 17.24
C LYS A 412 -17.55 -3.63 16.12
N HIS A 413 -16.26 -3.89 15.91
CA HIS A 413 -15.47 -3.26 14.84
C HIS A 413 -15.97 -3.67 13.46
N THR A 414 -16.38 -4.92 13.27
CA THR A 414 -17.00 -5.41 12.03
C THR A 414 -18.27 -4.63 11.70
N ALA A 415 -19.19 -4.49 12.67
CA ALA A 415 -20.43 -3.74 12.47
C ALA A 415 -20.17 -2.26 12.15
N GLU A 416 -19.18 -1.64 12.79
CA GLU A 416 -18.78 -0.26 12.54
C GLU A 416 -18.13 -0.08 11.16
N ALA A 417 -17.19 -0.95 10.79
CA ALA A 417 -16.56 -0.98 9.47
C ALA A 417 -17.61 -1.13 8.35
N LEU A 418 -18.59 -2.04 8.52
CA LEU A 418 -19.71 -2.22 7.59
C LEU A 418 -20.55 -0.96 7.45
N ARG A 419 -20.89 -0.31 8.56
CA ARG A 419 -21.65 0.94 8.54
C ARG A 419 -20.94 2.01 7.70
N HIS A 420 -19.63 2.19 7.89
CA HIS A 420 -18.86 3.16 7.10
C HIS A 420 -18.72 2.73 5.63
N ALA A 421 -18.45 1.45 5.35
CA ALA A 421 -18.36 0.96 3.96
C ALA A 421 -19.67 1.22 3.20
N ARG A 422 -20.83 0.91 3.81
CA ARG A 422 -22.15 1.18 3.24
C ARG A 422 -22.39 2.66 2.97
N GLU A 423 -21.98 3.53 3.89
CA GLU A 423 -22.15 4.98 3.74
C GLU A 423 -21.28 5.55 2.61
N HIS A 424 -19.99 5.18 2.57
CA HIS A 424 -19.05 5.65 1.54
C HIS A 424 -19.37 5.13 0.14
N LEU A 425 -20.08 4.01 0.01
CA LEU A 425 -20.52 3.45 -1.28
C LEU A 425 -21.83 4.05 -1.82
N LYS A 426 -22.48 4.97 -1.09
CA LYS A 426 -23.66 5.70 -1.59
C LYS A 426 -23.31 6.84 -2.55
N GLY A 427 -22.04 7.29 -2.58
CA GLY A 427 -21.60 8.38 -3.44
C GLY A 427 -21.39 7.96 -4.89
N ASP A 428 -21.26 8.95 -5.79
CA ASP A 428 -21.10 8.74 -7.24
C ASP A 428 -19.75 8.11 -7.64
N ALA A 429 -18.75 8.16 -6.76
CA ALA A 429 -17.41 7.61 -6.99
C ALA A 429 -17.02 6.63 -5.86
N PRO A 430 -17.45 5.36 -5.93
CA PRO A 430 -17.22 4.41 -4.85
C PRO A 430 -15.72 4.07 -4.73
N ASN A 431 -15.21 4.08 -3.50
CA ASN A 431 -13.83 3.69 -3.22
C ASN A 431 -13.66 2.17 -3.40
N VAL A 432 -12.75 1.77 -4.28
CA VAL A 432 -12.43 0.35 -4.62
C VAL A 432 -12.14 -0.49 -3.37
N LYS A 433 -11.39 0.02 -2.39
CA LYS A 433 -11.06 -0.74 -1.18
C LYS A 433 -12.23 -0.80 -0.19
N MET A 434 -13.11 0.21 -0.16
CA MET A 434 -14.36 0.11 0.62
C MET A 434 -15.31 -0.93 0.03
N LEU A 435 -15.31 -1.09 -1.30
CA LEU A 435 -16.07 -2.13 -1.97
C LEU A 435 -15.56 -3.53 -1.60
N ILE A 436 -14.25 -3.75 -1.63
CA ILE A 436 -13.64 -5.02 -1.19
C ILE A 436 -13.92 -5.26 0.31
N LEU A 437 -13.84 -4.21 1.14
CA LEU A 437 -14.17 -4.32 2.56
C LEU A 437 -15.64 -4.73 2.77
N LEU A 438 -16.58 -4.16 2.01
CA LEU A 438 -17.98 -4.59 2.00
C LEU A 438 -18.11 -6.03 1.53
N GLY A 439 -17.35 -6.44 0.51
CA GLY A 439 -17.29 -7.82 0.05
C GLY A 439 -16.89 -8.84 1.11
N ARG A 440 -15.86 -8.50 1.89
CA ARG A 440 -15.30 -9.34 2.95
C ARG A 440 -16.18 -9.42 4.18
N LEU A 441 -16.70 -8.28 4.62
CA LEU A 441 -17.47 -8.18 5.87
C LEU A 441 -18.98 -8.35 5.67
N GLY A 442 -19.45 -8.17 4.43
CA GLY A 442 -20.86 -7.98 4.09
C GLY A 442 -21.73 -9.19 4.36
N GLN A 443 -23.01 -8.90 4.55
CA GLN A 443 -24.06 -9.90 4.76
C GLN A 443 -24.94 -10.01 3.52
N ALA A 444 -25.93 -10.91 3.55
CA ALA A 444 -26.86 -11.13 2.44
C ALA A 444 -27.56 -9.86 1.93
N GLU A 445 -27.80 -8.89 2.82
CA GLU A 445 -28.39 -7.59 2.49
C GLU A 445 -27.48 -6.68 1.64
N ASP A 446 -26.16 -6.92 1.65
CA ASP A 446 -25.18 -6.11 0.91
C ASP A 446 -24.95 -6.61 -0.52
N TRP A 447 -25.30 -7.86 -0.82
CA TRP A 447 -25.04 -8.50 -2.11
C TRP A 447 -25.70 -7.79 -3.30
N PRO A 448 -26.94 -7.28 -3.22
CA PRO A 448 -27.52 -6.50 -4.32
C PRO A 448 -26.72 -5.23 -4.66
N THR A 449 -26.05 -4.63 -3.67
CA THR A 449 -25.17 -3.48 -3.90
C THR A 449 -23.90 -3.91 -4.64
N LEU A 450 -23.26 -5.01 -4.20
CA LEU A 450 -22.09 -5.57 -4.90
C LEU A 450 -22.43 -6.04 -6.32
N GLY A 451 -23.61 -6.65 -6.52
CA GLY A 451 -24.12 -7.06 -7.83
C GLY A 451 -24.25 -5.89 -8.80
N ARG A 452 -24.83 -4.76 -8.36
CA ARG A 452 -24.89 -3.54 -9.19
C ARG A 452 -23.51 -2.99 -9.57
N MET A 453 -22.49 -3.21 -8.74
CA MET A 453 -21.13 -2.75 -9.02
C MET A 453 -20.42 -3.60 -10.09
N LEU A 454 -20.92 -4.79 -10.42
CA LEU A 454 -20.42 -5.59 -11.55
C LEU A 454 -20.73 -4.93 -12.90
N ASP A 455 -21.76 -4.09 -12.97
CA ASP A 455 -22.17 -3.35 -14.17
C ASP A 455 -21.65 -1.90 -14.20
N HIS A 456 -20.80 -1.53 -13.24
CA HIS A 456 -20.28 -0.15 -13.12
C HIS A 456 -19.42 0.24 -14.34
N GLU A 457 -19.41 1.51 -14.74
CA GLU A 457 -18.66 2.00 -15.91
C GLU A 457 -17.13 1.84 -15.77
N SER A 458 -16.60 2.10 -14.57
CA SER A 458 -15.18 1.90 -14.23
C SER A 458 -14.81 0.42 -14.12
N GLU A 459 -13.77 0.03 -14.86
CA GLU A 459 -13.22 -1.33 -14.84
C GLU A 459 -12.71 -1.76 -13.46
N ASP A 460 -12.06 -0.86 -12.72
CA ASP A 460 -11.51 -1.16 -11.39
C ASP A 460 -12.60 -1.47 -10.37
N ILE A 461 -13.76 -0.80 -10.48
CA ILE A 461 -14.91 -1.04 -9.60
C ILE A 461 -15.55 -2.39 -9.93
N ARG A 462 -15.73 -2.71 -11.23
CA ARG A 462 -16.22 -4.04 -11.63
C ARG A 462 -15.28 -5.15 -11.15
N ARG A 463 -13.97 -4.96 -11.30
CA ARG A 463 -12.94 -5.90 -10.85
C ARG A 463 -13.04 -6.13 -9.34
N ALA A 464 -13.07 -5.08 -8.53
CA ALA A 464 -13.16 -5.19 -7.09
C ALA A 464 -14.50 -5.76 -6.59
N ALA A 465 -15.60 -5.45 -7.29
CA ALA A 465 -16.89 -6.08 -7.06
C ALA A 465 -16.77 -7.60 -7.28
N ALA A 466 -16.19 -8.04 -8.40
CA ALA A 466 -16.04 -9.46 -8.71
C ALA A 466 -15.06 -10.18 -7.77
N GLU A 467 -13.94 -9.54 -7.38
CA GLU A 467 -12.99 -10.10 -6.42
C GLU A 467 -13.65 -10.37 -5.06
N SER A 468 -14.61 -9.53 -4.67
CA SER A 468 -15.37 -9.71 -3.44
C SER A 468 -16.14 -11.04 -3.42
N TYR A 469 -16.60 -11.55 -4.57
CA TYR A 469 -17.34 -12.82 -4.67
C TYR A 469 -16.47 -14.06 -4.49
N ILE A 470 -15.15 -13.97 -4.67
CA ILE A 470 -14.25 -15.13 -4.57
C ILE A 470 -14.30 -15.70 -3.14
N ASP A 471 -14.10 -14.85 -2.15
CA ASP A 471 -13.89 -15.27 -0.77
C ASP A 471 -15.14 -15.22 0.12
N GLY A 472 -16.25 -14.70 -0.41
CA GLY A 472 -17.52 -14.56 0.33
C GLY A 472 -18.45 -15.77 0.17
N ALA A 473 -19.53 -15.82 0.96
CA ALA A 473 -20.63 -16.78 0.79
C ALA A 473 -21.67 -16.33 -0.28
N MET A 474 -21.31 -15.37 -1.13
CA MET A 474 -22.21 -14.74 -2.11
C MET A 474 -22.68 -15.70 -3.21
N PRO A 475 -23.92 -15.58 -3.71
CA PRO A 475 -24.39 -16.37 -4.84
C PRO A 475 -23.52 -16.12 -6.08
N LEU A 476 -23.24 -17.16 -6.86
CA LEU A 476 -22.42 -17.03 -8.07
C LEU A 476 -23.21 -16.45 -9.26
N ASP A 477 -24.54 -16.42 -9.19
CA ASP A 477 -25.41 -16.00 -10.30
C ASP A 477 -25.01 -14.66 -10.95
N PRO A 478 -24.68 -13.60 -10.19
CA PRO A 478 -24.22 -12.33 -10.79
C PRO A 478 -22.90 -12.46 -11.57
N LEU A 479 -21.99 -13.35 -11.14
CA LEU A 479 -20.74 -13.61 -11.84
C LEU A 479 -20.94 -14.48 -13.09
N LEU A 480 -21.96 -15.34 -13.12
CA LEU A 480 -22.26 -16.16 -14.30
C LEU A 480 -22.64 -15.27 -15.49
N ALA A 481 -23.42 -14.22 -15.26
CA ALA A 481 -23.73 -13.23 -16.30
C ALA A 481 -22.46 -12.51 -16.83
N ALA A 482 -21.46 -12.34 -15.96
CA ALA A 482 -20.19 -11.69 -16.27
C ALA A 482 -19.18 -12.58 -17.01
N LEU A 483 -19.46 -13.88 -17.22
CA LEU A 483 -18.58 -14.80 -17.96
C LEU A 483 -18.36 -14.39 -19.42
N THR A 484 -19.21 -13.54 -19.98
CA THR A 484 -19.06 -13.03 -21.36
C THR A 484 -18.07 -11.87 -21.46
N GLY A 485 -17.74 -11.20 -20.35
CA GLY A 485 -16.88 -10.03 -20.33
C GLY A 485 -15.39 -10.37 -20.16
N PRO A 486 -14.47 -9.81 -20.96
CA PRO A 486 -13.04 -10.16 -20.92
C PRO A 486 -12.37 -9.80 -19.58
N VAL A 487 -12.81 -8.72 -18.93
CA VAL A 487 -12.25 -8.25 -17.65
C VAL A 487 -12.67 -9.14 -16.48
N LEU A 488 -13.95 -9.52 -16.43
CA LEU A 488 -14.53 -10.22 -15.29
C LEU A 488 -14.41 -11.74 -15.39
N ARG A 489 -14.31 -12.28 -16.60
CA ARG A 489 -14.20 -13.71 -16.85
C ARG A 489 -13.11 -14.39 -16.02
N PRO A 490 -11.84 -13.92 -15.96
CA PRO A 490 -10.81 -14.61 -15.17
C PRO A 490 -11.14 -14.70 -13.67
N ILE A 491 -11.82 -13.69 -13.14
CA ILE A 491 -12.20 -13.59 -11.72
C ILE A 491 -13.42 -14.47 -11.44
N ALA A 492 -14.41 -14.44 -12.33
CA ALA A 492 -15.58 -15.31 -12.28
C ALA A 492 -15.17 -16.78 -12.36
N LEU A 493 -14.27 -17.15 -13.28
CA LEU A 493 -13.76 -18.51 -13.39
C LEU A 493 -13.03 -18.95 -12.13
N ARG A 494 -12.24 -18.09 -11.48
CA ARG A 494 -11.60 -18.43 -10.20
C ARG A 494 -12.62 -18.62 -9.07
N ALA A 495 -13.65 -17.77 -8.99
CA ALA A 495 -14.71 -17.92 -8.00
C ALA A 495 -15.51 -19.22 -8.21
N ILE A 496 -15.84 -19.53 -9.46
CA ILE A 496 -16.52 -20.77 -9.85
C ILE A 496 -15.63 -21.98 -9.58
N GLU A 497 -14.34 -21.88 -9.90
CA GLU A 497 -13.37 -22.93 -9.61
C GLU A 497 -13.34 -23.23 -8.12
N GLN A 498 -13.37 -22.24 -7.22
CA GLN A 498 -13.32 -22.47 -5.77
C GLN A 498 -14.65 -22.94 -5.16
N ARG A 499 -15.78 -22.45 -5.67
CA ARG A 499 -17.09 -22.55 -4.98
C ARG A 499 -18.21 -23.16 -5.82
N GLY A 500 -18.01 -23.33 -7.12
CA GLY A 500 -19.00 -23.87 -8.02
C GLY A 500 -19.23 -25.36 -7.76
N GLY A 501 -20.48 -25.78 -7.70
CA GLY A 501 -20.87 -27.16 -7.43
C GLY A 501 -22.37 -27.39 -7.64
N ARG A 502 -22.97 -26.60 -8.55
CA ARG A 502 -24.38 -26.69 -8.92
C ARG A 502 -24.49 -26.89 -10.43
N LEU A 503 -25.48 -27.66 -10.87
CA LEU A 503 -25.69 -27.94 -12.29
C LEU A 503 -25.83 -26.66 -13.12
N ASP A 504 -26.60 -25.70 -12.62
CA ASP A 504 -26.86 -24.45 -13.33
C ASP A 504 -25.61 -23.58 -13.54
N VAL A 505 -24.61 -23.69 -12.65
CA VAL A 505 -23.29 -23.07 -12.85
C VAL A 505 -22.56 -23.73 -14.03
N ALA A 506 -22.56 -25.06 -14.11
CA ALA A 506 -21.95 -25.78 -15.22
C ALA A 506 -22.64 -25.47 -16.56
N VAL A 507 -23.98 -25.42 -16.56
CA VAL A 507 -24.78 -25.04 -17.73
C VAL A 507 -24.47 -23.62 -18.18
N ALA A 508 -24.39 -22.67 -17.25
CA ALA A 508 -24.02 -21.29 -17.58
C ALA A 508 -22.60 -21.19 -18.17
N MET A 509 -21.66 -22.00 -17.68
CA MET A 509 -20.31 -22.07 -18.25
C MET A 509 -20.31 -22.63 -19.68
N LEU A 510 -21.09 -23.67 -19.96
CA LEU A 510 -21.24 -24.22 -21.32
C LEU A 510 -21.86 -23.21 -22.29
N GLY A 511 -22.83 -22.41 -21.82
CA GLY A 511 -23.43 -21.33 -22.61
C GLY A 511 -22.49 -20.14 -22.88
N ALA A 512 -21.33 -20.08 -22.23
CA ALA A 512 -20.35 -19.02 -22.38
C ALA A 512 -18.93 -19.59 -22.57
N PRO A 513 -18.65 -20.35 -23.64
CA PRO A 513 -17.34 -20.93 -23.89
C PRO A 513 -16.30 -19.82 -24.14
N PRO A 514 -15.01 -20.08 -23.84
CA PRO A 514 -13.94 -19.13 -24.15
C PRO A 514 -13.84 -18.94 -25.67
N GLY A 515 -13.54 -17.72 -26.11
CA GLY A 515 -13.25 -17.44 -27.51
C GLY A 515 -11.91 -18.08 -27.93
N PRO A 516 -11.59 -18.16 -29.23
CA PRO A 516 -10.34 -18.74 -29.71
C PRO A 516 -9.09 -17.98 -29.23
N GLU A 517 -9.23 -16.71 -28.85
CA GLU A 517 -8.16 -15.86 -28.34
C GLU A 517 -8.00 -15.93 -26.81
N ASP A 518 -8.97 -16.52 -26.11
CA ASP A 518 -8.97 -16.62 -24.65
C ASP A 518 -8.20 -17.86 -24.19
N ALA A 519 -7.49 -17.75 -23.06
CA ALA A 519 -6.90 -18.91 -22.42
C ALA A 519 -8.00 -19.91 -22.06
N SER A 520 -8.06 -21.04 -22.78
CA SER A 520 -9.03 -22.11 -22.53
C SER A 520 -8.76 -22.87 -21.23
N ASP A 521 -7.53 -22.79 -20.70
CA ASP A 521 -7.10 -23.56 -19.53
C ASP A 521 -7.80 -23.14 -18.23
N PRO A 522 -7.92 -21.85 -17.84
CA PRO A 522 -8.68 -21.46 -16.66
C PRO A 522 -10.16 -21.86 -16.72
N TRP A 523 -10.76 -21.80 -17.90
CA TRP A 523 -12.16 -22.21 -18.07
C TRP A 523 -12.32 -23.72 -17.90
N ARG A 524 -11.42 -24.52 -18.48
CA ARG A 524 -11.39 -25.98 -18.31
C ARG A 524 -11.15 -26.36 -16.86
N SER A 525 -10.21 -25.71 -16.18
CA SER A 525 -9.92 -25.94 -14.75
C SER A 525 -11.16 -25.68 -13.89
N ALA A 526 -11.82 -24.53 -14.11
CA ALA A 526 -13.06 -24.21 -13.41
C ALA A 526 -14.19 -25.21 -13.72
N MET A 527 -14.35 -25.63 -14.97
CA MET A 527 -15.36 -26.62 -15.37
C MET A 527 -15.12 -27.97 -14.68
N PHE A 528 -13.86 -28.42 -14.62
CA PHE A 528 -13.52 -29.67 -13.94
C PHE A 528 -13.75 -29.55 -12.43
N ALA A 529 -13.36 -28.44 -11.82
CA ALA A 529 -13.64 -28.19 -10.41
C ALA A 529 -15.15 -28.21 -10.11
N VAL A 530 -15.98 -27.59 -10.95
CA VAL A 530 -17.44 -27.64 -10.84
C VAL A 530 -17.95 -29.07 -10.96
N ALA A 531 -17.61 -29.76 -12.06
CA ALA A 531 -18.03 -31.13 -12.31
C ALA A 531 -17.65 -32.07 -11.15
N SER A 532 -16.45 -31.90 -10.59
CA SER A 532 -15.96 -32.70 -9.48
C SER A 532 -16.82 -32.56 -8.21
N ARG A 533 -17.55 -31.45 -8.04
CA ARG A 533 -18.43 -31.20 -6.88
C ARG A 533 -19.91 -31.48 -7.14
N LEU A 534 -20.29 -31.80 -8.38
CA LEU A 534 -21.67 -32.09 -8.72
C LEU A 534 -22.08 -33.46 -8.19
N GLU A 535 -23.35 -33.57 -7.80
CA GLU A 535 -23.96 -34.85 -7.50
C GLU A 535 -24.07 -35.71 -8.78
N PRO A 536 -24.03 -37.06 -8.68
CA PRO A 536 -24.09 -37.95 -9.83
C PRO A 536 -25.29 -37.72 -10.77
N VAL A 537 -26.45 -37.33 -10.21
CA VAL A 537 -27.66 -37.02 -10.99
C VAL A 537 -27.47 -35.77 -11.86
N ASP A 538 -26.80 -34.74 -11.33
CA ASP A 538 -26.51 -33.50 -12.04
C ASP A 538 -25.40 -33.71 -13.07
N LEU A 539 -24.41 -34.54 -12.77
CA LEU A 539 -23.37 -34.95 -13.73
C LEU A 539 -23.93 -35.67 -14.93
N ARG A 540 -24.93 -36.54 -14.73
CA ARG A 540 -25.63 -37.19 -15.83
C ARG A 540 -26.34 -36.17 -16.71
N ALA A 541 -27.05 -35.22 -16.10
CA ALA A 541 -27.71 -34.14 -16.84
C ALA A 541 -26.69 -33.26 -17.60
N LEU A 542 -25.53 -32.99 -17.01
CA LEU A 542 -24.43 -32.27 -17.67
C LEU A 542 -23.85 -33.06 -18.85
N ASP A 543 -23.66 -34.37 -18.73
CA ASP A 543 -23.22 -35.24 -19.84
C ASP A 543 -24.24 -35.27 -20.99
N ASP A 544 -25.54 -35.32 -20.67
CA ASP A 544 -26.62 -35.25 -21.66
C ASP A 544 -26.59 -33.93 -22.45
N LEU A 545 -26.27 -32.81 -21.78
CA LEU A 545 -26.09 -31.51 -22.44
C LEU A 545 -24.84 -31.49 -23.32
N LEU A 546 -23.70 -32.00 -22.84
CA LEU A 546 -22.46 -32.10 -23.61
C LEU A 546 -22.61 -32.98 -24.86
N LEU A 547 -23.46 -34.01 -24.81
CA LEU A 547 -23.80 -34.83 -25.97
C LEU A 547 -24.63 -34.07 -27.01
N SER A 548 -25.49 -33.16 -26.56
CA SER A 548 -26.32 -32.36 -27.46
C SER A 548 -25.55 -31.22 -28.13
N GLU A 549 -24.45 -30.76 -27.52
CA GLU A 549 -23.61 -29.69 -28.05
C GLU A 549 -22.38 -30.26 -28.79
N SER A 550 -22.22 -29.91 -30.07
CA SER A 550 -21.10 -30.39 -30.89
C SER A 550 -19.70 -30.00 -30.37
N ALA A 551 -19.62 -28.98 -29.51
CA ALA A 551 -18.38 -28.49 -28.89
C ALA A 551 -17.98 -29.26 -27.62
N GLY A 552 -18.82 -30.16 -27.10
CA GLY A 552 -18.61 -30.82 -25.80
C GLY A 552 -17.60 -31.98 -25.80
N GLY A 553 -17.15 -32.44 -26.97
CA GLY A 553 -16.34 -33.66 -27.12
C GLY A 553 -15.06 -33.70 -26.27
N ASP A 554 -14.31 -32.60 -26.27
CA ASP A 554 -13.02 -32.50 -25.56
C ASP A 554 -13.17 -32.44 -24.03
N LEU A 555 -14.36 -32.12 -23.53
CA LEU A 555 -14.63 -31.92 -22.10
C LEU A 555 -15.31 -33.13 -21.47
N ARG A 556 -16.05 -33.88 -22.28
CA ARG A 556 -16.87 -35.00 -21.85
C ARG A 556 -16.05 -36.06 -21.11
N GLU A 557 -14.92 -36.48 -21.68
CA GLU A 557 -14.06 -37.48 -21.04
C GLU A 557 -13.47 -36.99 -19.70
N PRO A 558 -12.80 -35.82 -19.63
CA PRO A 558 -12.30 -35.29 -18.36
C PRO A 558 -13.38 -35.13 -17.27
N ILE A 559 -14.58 -34.67 -17.64
CA ILE A 559 -15.70 -34.49 -16.70
C ILE A 559 -16.17 -35.83 -16.15
N LEU A 560 -16.40 -36.83 -17.01
CA LEU A 560 -16.79 -38.17 -16.58
C LEU A 560 -15.69 -38.85 -15.75
N LYS A 561 -14.41 -38.64 -16.08
CA LYS A 561 -13.28 -39.12 -15.26
C LYS A 561 -13.27 -38.49 -13.86
N ALA A 562 -13.41 -37.16 -13.77
CA ALA A 562 -13.42 -36.45 -12.50
C ALA A 562 -14.59 -36.89 -11.62
N ALA A 563 -15.77 -37.07 -12.23
CA ALA A 563 -16.96 -37.60 -11.57
C ALA A 563 -16.77 -39.00 -10.97
N VAL A 564 -16.09 -39.89 -11.70
CA VAL A 564 -15.79 -41.25 -11.22
C VAL A 564 -14.70 -41.25 -10.14
N ALA A 565 -13.70 -40.36 -10.25
CA ALA A 565 -12.59 -40.27 -9.32
C ALA A 565 -13.01 -39.72 -7.94
N ASN A 566 -13.80 -38.64 -7.90
CA ASN A 566 -14.20 -38.00 -6.64
C ASN A 566 -15.08 -38.88 -5.73
N ASN A 567 -15.68 -39.92 -6.29
CA ASN A 567 -16.56 -40.83 -5.57
C ASN A 567 -15.90 -42.14 -5.12
N GLY A 568 -14.56 -42.29 -5.19
CA GLY A 568 -13.98 -43.57 -4.74
C GLY A 568 -12.47 -43.80 -4.80
N ASP A 569 -11.61 -42.80 -4.60
CA ASP A 569 -10.15 -43.05 -4.50
C ASP A 569 -9.71 -43.66 -3.15
N SER A 570 -10.58 -43.65 -2.14
CA SER A 570 -10.38 -44.40 -0.89
C SER A 570 -11.21 -45.67 -0.98
N THR A 571 -10.59 -46.87 -1.09
CA THR A 571 -11.23 -48.21 -1.14
C THR A 571 -12.74 -48.17 -0.90
N PRO A 572 -13.54 -47.94 -1.95
CA PRO A 572 -14.90 -47.46 -1.79
C PRO A 572 -15.76 -48.59 -1.23
N ASP A 573 -16.47 -48.28 -0.16
CA ASP A 573 -17.54 -49.14 0.35
C ASP A 573 -18.58 -49.29 -0.77
N PRO A 574 -18.77 -50.50 -1.33
CA PRO A 574 -19.71 -50.73 -2.44
C PRO A 574 -21.13 -50.23 -2.15
N THR A 575 -21.49 -50.11 -0.87
CA THR A 575 -22.81 -49.65 -0.41
C THR A 575 -23.03 -48.13 -0.58
N GLN A 576 -21.99 -47.34 -0.86
CA GLN A 576 -22.10 -45.88 -1.05
C GLN A 576 -22.42 -45.49 -2.49
N TYR A 577 -22.31 -46.41 -3.45
CA TYR A 577 -22.61 -46.12 -4.84
C TYR A 577 -24.11 -46.11 -5.10
N THR A 578 -24.58 -45.02 -5.71
CA THR A 578 -25.96 -44.90 -6.19
C THR A 578 -26.07 -45.42 -7.63
N THR A 579 -27.29 -45.76 -8.06
CA THR A 579 -27.63 -46.10 -9.44
C THR A 579 -27.08 -45.10 -10.46
N HIS A 580 -26.99 -43.80 -10.11
CA HIS A 580 -26.42 -42.78 -10.98
C HIS A 580 -24.90 -42.92 -11.21
N HIS A 581 -24.15 -43.50 -10.27
CA HIS A 581 -22.73 -43.77 -10.46
C HIS A 581 -22.49 -44.85 -11.52
N VAL A 582 -23.35 -45.88 -11.51
CA VAL A 582 -23.33 -46.92 -12.55
C VAL A 582 -23.54 -46.28 -13.92
N ASP A 583 -24.56 -45.42 -14.07
CA ASP A 583 -24.80 -44.69 -15.33
C ASP A 583 -23.56 -43.92 -15.83
N LEU A 584 -22.84 -43.24 -14.93
CA LEU A 584 -21.65 -42.47 -15.29
C LEU A 584 -20.50 -43.38 -15.76
N LEU A 585 -20.29 -44.52 -15.09
CA LEU A 585 -19.31 -45.52 -15.51
C LEU A 585 -19.66 -46.16 -16.85
N LEU A 586 -20.94 -46.46 -17.08
CA LEU A 586 -21.42 -46.97 -18.38
C LEU A 586 -21.18 -45.96 -19.50
N ARG A 587 -21.48 -44.67 -19.25
CA ARG A 587 -21.24 -43.59 -20.22
C ARG A 587 -19.77 -43.38 -20.51
N LEU A 588 -18.91 -43.48 -19.48
CA LEU A 588 -17.47 -43.41 -19.65
C LEU A 588 -16.93 -44.60 -20.45
N GLY A 589 -17.43 -45.82 -20.18
CA GLY A 589 -17.12 -47.01 -20.96
C GLY A 589 -17.49 -46.85 -22.44
N ALA A 590 -18.71 -46.39 -22.70
CA ALA A 590 -19.18 -46.13 -24.06
C ALA A 590 -18.34 -45.06 -24.77
N LEU A 591 -17.94 -43.99 -24.07
CA LEU A 591 -17.06 -42.95 -24.62
C LEU A 591 -15.66 -43.50 -24.96
N TYR A 592 -15.06 -44.33 -24.10
CA TYR A 592 -13.78 -44.98 -24.40
C TYR A 592 -13.87 -45.92 -25.60
N GLN A 593 -14.98 -46.63 -25.74
CA GLN A 593 -15.23 -47.49 -26.89
C GLN A 593 -15.37 -46.67 -28.19
N GLN A 594 -16.12 -45.57 -28.17
CA GLN A 594 -16.26 -44.65 -29.31
C GLN A 594 -14.92 -44.05 -29.74
N THR A 595 -14.00 -43.86 -28.78
CA THR A 595 -12.64 -43.33 -29.02
C THR A 595 -11.59 -44.43 -29.20
N ALA A 596 -12.02 -45.68 -29.48
CA ALA A 596 -11.16 -46.83 -29.76
C ALA A 596 -10.13 -47.17 -28.65
N ARG A 597 -10.52 -47.03 -27.37
CA ARG A 597 -9.71 -47.36 -26.18
C ARG A 597 -10.34 -48.48 -25.36
N PRO A 598 -10.39 -49.72 -25.89
CA PRO A 598 -11.18 -50.79 -25.31
C PRO A 598 -10.71 -51.23 -23.91
N ALA A 599 -9.40 -51.20 -23.63
CA ALA A 599 -8.89 -51.53 -22.29
C ALA A 599 -9.40 -50.57 -21.19
N MET A 600 -9.56 -49.28 -21.50
CA MET A 600 -10.12 -48.31 -20.55
C MET A 600 -11.65 -48.47 -20.43
N ALA A 601 -12.32 -48.83 -21.52
CA ALA A 601 -13.74 -49.14 -21.52
C ALA A 601 -14.04 -50.36 -20.63
N ASP A 602 -13.27 -51.44 -20.77
CA ASP A 602 -13.39 -52.65 -19.93
C ASP A 602 -13.19 -52.35 -18.45
N ALA A 603 -12.20 -51.51 -18.11
CA ALA A 603 -11.96 -51.09 -16.74
C ALA A 603 -13.13 -50.29 -16.15
N ALA A 604 -13.76 -49.42 -16.95
CA ALA A 604 -14.94 -48.65 -16.52
C ALA A 604 -16.14 -49.58 -16.30
N TYR A 605 -16.41 -50.51 -17.22
CA TYR A 605 -17.49 -51.49 -17.10
C TYR A 605 -17.26 -52.45 -15.93
N SER A 606 -16.05 -52.97 -15.75
CA SER A 606 -15.70 -53.83 -14.62
C SER A 606 -15.92 -53.13 -13.28
N ARG A 607 -15.63 -51.82 -13.19
CA ARG A 607 -15.91 -51.04 -11.98
C ARG A 607 -17.42 -50.87 -11.74
N ALA A 608 -18.23 -50.75 -12.80
CA ALA A 608 -19.68 -50.67 -12.70
C ALA A 608 -20.31 -51.98 -12.20
N GLU A 609 -19.74 -53.13 -12.58
CA GLU A 609 -20.20 -54.46 -12.17
C GLU A 609 -20.08 -54.71 -10.66
N LEU A 610 -19.13 -54.04 -9.99
CA LEU A 610 -18.89 -54.16 -8.56
C LEU A 610 -19.90 -53.40 -7.69
N ILE A 611 -20.85 -52.69 -8.30
CA ILE A 611 -21.83 -51.86 -7.60
C ILE A 611 -23.15 -52.62 -7.44
N ASP A 612 -23.54 -52.89 -6.19
CA ASP A 612 -24.77 -53.64 -5.85
C ASP A 612 -26.07 -52.92 -6.27
N ALA A 613 -26.02 -51.62 -6.56
CA ALA A 613 -27.17 -50.77 -6.89
C ALA A 613 -27.55 -50.75 -8.38
N ILE A 614 -27.05 -51.71 -9.17
CA ILE A 614 -27.31 -51.79 -10.62
C ILE A 614 -28.77 -52.18 -10.91
N THR A 615 -29.45 -51.43 -11.78
CA THR A 615 -30.79 -51.80 -12.26
C THR A 615 -30.72 -52.84 -13.37
N ASP A 616 -31.83 -53.53 -13.66
CA ASP A 616 -31.89 -54.49 -14.76
C ASP A 616 -31.48 -53.88 -16.10
N ASP A 617 -31.92 -52.65 -16.39
CA ASP A 617 -31.57 -51.94 -17.63
C ASP A 617 -30.08 -51.59 -17.69
N GLN A 618 -29.49 -51.17 -16.57
CA GLN A 618 -28.07 -50.88 -16.47
C GLN A 618 -27.22 -52.15 -16.58
N ALA A 619 -27.67 -53.27 -15.99
CA ALA A 619 -27.01 -54.56 -16.13
C ALA A 619 -26.99 -55.00 -17.60
N VAL A 620 -28.07 -54.76 -18.34
CA VAL A 620 -28.09 -55.02 -19.79
C VAL A 620 -27.11 -54.11 -20.53
N ALA A 621 -27.16 -52.80 -20.30
CA ALA A 621 -26.26 -51.85 -20.94
C ALA A 621 -24.78 -52.16 -20.64
N LEU A 622 -24.48 -52.57 -19.41
CA LEU A 622 -23.16 -53.05 -18.98
C LEU A 622 -22.70 -54.25 -19.81
N GLN A 623 -23.52 -55.31 -19.86
CA GLN A 623 -23.16 -56.55 -20.53
C GLN A 623 -23.04 -56.35 -22.06
N LEU A 624 -23.92 -55.55 -22.66
CA LEU A 624 -23.81 -55.15 -24.07
C LEU A 624 -22.52 -54.37 -24.33
N GLY A 625 -22.18 -53.40 -23.49
CA GLY A 625 -20.93 -52.64 -23.60
C GLY A 625 -19.68 -53.54 -23.49
N ARG A 626 -19.68 -54.51 -22.56
CA ARG A 626 -18.59 -55.49 -22.40
C ARG A 626 -18.44 -56.41 -23.61
N ILE A 627 -19.54 -56.89 -24.20
CA ILE A 627 -19.51 -57.64 -25.47
C ILE A 627 -18.75 -56.83 -26.53
N GLU A 628 -19.12 -55.56 -26.74
CA GLU A 628 -18.49 -54.74 -27.77
C GLU A 628 -17.00 -54.50 -27.51
N VAL A 629 -16.63 -54.30 -26.25
CA VAL A 629 -15.22 -54.10 -25.84
C VAL A 629 -14.39 -55.37 -26.01
N HIS A 630 -14.92 -56.54 -25.65
CA HIS A 630 -14.25 -57.82 -25.82
C HIS A 630 -14.10 -58.17 -27.32
N LEU A 631 -15.12 -57.92 -28.14
CA LEU A 631 -15.03 -58.08 -29.60
C LEU A 631 -14.00 -57.12 -30.23
N ALA A 632 -13.91 -55.89 -29.74
CA ALA A 632 -12.89 -54.94 -30.16
C ALA A 632 -11.48 -55.35 -29.71
N SER A 633 -11.35 -56.08 -28.59
CA SER A 633 -10.08 -56.53 -28.00
C SER A 633 -9.67 -57.96 -28.38
N ASP A 634 -10.38 -58.61 -29.30
CA ASP A 634 -10.15 -60.00 -29.73
C ASP A 634 -10.35 -61.06 -28.63
N GLN A 635 -11.20 -60.75 -27.65
CA GLN A 635 -11.61 -61.63 -26.56
C GLN A 635 -12.95 -62.29 -26.88
N LEU A 636 -13.01 -63.03 -27.98
CA LEU A 636 -14.25 -63.57 -28.53
C LEU A 636 -14.96 -64.55 -27.56
N GLN A 637 -14.20 -65.33 -26.80
CA GLN A 637 -14.78 -66.32 -25.88
C GLN A 637 -15.50 -65.65 -24.71
N GLU A 638 -14.93 -64.57 -24.17
CA GLU A 638 -15.53 -63.76 -23.13
C GLU A 638 -16.80 -63.06 -23.64
N ALA A 639 -16.77 -62.54 -24.88
CA ALA A 639 -17.95 -61.95 -25.51
C ALA A 639 -19.08 -62.98 -25.71
N ILE A 640 -18.76 -64.18 -26.19
CA ILE A 640 -19.72 -65.28 -26.35
C ILE A 640 -20.34 -65.68 -25.02
N ALA A 641 -19.53 -65.84 -23.97
CA ALA A 641 -20.00 -66.22 -22.65
C ALA A 641 -21.02 -65.21 -22.08
N ILE A 642 -20.81 -63.90 -22.29
CA ILE A 642 -21.77 -62.86 -21.89
C ILE A 642 -23.02 -62.91 -22.78
N ALA A 643 -22.84 -63.12 -24.09
CA ALA A 643 -23.95 -63.19 -25.05
C ALA A 643 -24.91 -64.34 -24.75
N ASP A 644 -24.39 -65.53 -24.43
CA ASP A 644 -25.21 -66.70 -24.07
C ASP A 644 -26.13 -66.41 -22.87
N VAL A 645 -25.63 -65.68 -21.87
CA VAL A 645 -26.42 -65.26 -20.70
C VAL A 645 -27.53 -64.29 -21.11
N LEU A 646 -27.26 -63.32 -21.99
CA LEU A 646 -28.26 -62.35 -22.45
C LEU A 646 -29.28 -62.95 -23.42
N LEU A 647 -28.87 -63.87 -24.29
CA LEU A 647 -29.72 -64.54 -25.30
C LEU A 647 -30.77 -65.45 -24.65
N ALA A 648 -30.56 -65.89 -23.40
CA ALA A 648 -31.59 -66.59 -22.62
C ALA A 648 -32.84 -65.72 -22.36
N SER A 649 -32.76 -64.40 -22.56
CA SER A 649 -33.88 -63.46 -22.46
C SER A 649 -34.36 -63.00 -23.85
N PRO A 650 -35.55 -63.44 -24.32
CA PRO A 650 -36.04 -63.13 -25.68
C PRO A 650 -36.13 -61.64 -26.00
N SER A 651 -36.41 -60.80 -25.00
CA SER A 651 -36.51 -59.33 -25.15
C SER A 651 -35.17 -58.64 -25.44
N ARG A 652 -34.04 -59.33 -25.22
CA ARG A 652 -32.68 -58.78 -25.34
C ARG A 652 -31.90 -59.39 -26.51
N ALA A 653 -32.41 -60.49 -27.09
CA ALA A 653 -31.71 -61.25 -28.11
C ALA A 653 -31.42 -60.43 -29.38
N ALA A 654 -32.36 -59.58 -29.79
CA ALA A 654 -32.18 -58.74 -30.98
C ALA A 654 -30.96 -57.80 -30.85
N ASP A 655 -30.82 -57.08 -29.74
CA ASP A 655 -29.71 -56.14 -29.52
C ASP A 655 -28.35 -56.86 -29.49
N VAL A 656 -28.27 -58.02 -28.84
CA VAL A 656 -27.04 -58.83 -28.78
C VAL A 656 -26.62 -59.29 -30.17
N LEU A 657 -27.57 -59.80 -30.96
CA LEU A 657 -27.31 -60.26 -32.33
C LEU A 657 -26.83 -59.11 -33.23
N ASP A 658 -27.44 -57.93 -33.13
CA ASP A 658 -27.00 -56.75 -33.89
C ASP A 658 -25.55 -56.38 -33.61
N ARG A 659 -25.11 -56.41 -32.33
CA ARG A 659 -23.72 -56.09 -31.98
C ARG A 659 -22.71 -57.08 -32.56
N PHE A 660 -23.02 -58.38 -32.54
CA PHE A 660 -22.14 -59.41 -33.13
C PHE A 660 -22.10 -59.29 -34.66
N ILE A 661 -23.23 -59.03 -35.31
CA ILE A 661 -23.30 -58.82 -36.77
C ILE A 661 -22.49 -57.57 -37.16
N ASP A 662 -22.64 -56.46 -36.44
CA ASP A 662 -21.87 -55.23 -36.66
C ASP A 662 -20.37 -55.44 -36.44
N ALA A 663 -19.99 -56.17 -35.39
CA ALA A 663 -18.60 -56.47 -35.09
C ALA A 663 -17.96 -57.35 -36.16
N ALA A 664 -18.66 -58.39 -36.64
CA ALA A 664 -18.23 -59.19 -37.79
C ALA A 664 -18.03 -58.29 -39.02
N GLY A 665 -19.01 -57.43 -39.35
CA GLY A 665 -18.91 -56.52 -40.48
C GLY A 665 -17.70 -55.60 -40.45
N ARG A 666 -17.39 -55.01 -39.29
CA ARG A 666 -16.16 -54.22 -39.11
C ARG A 666 -14.90 -55.08 -39.23
N ALA A 667 -14.92 -56.30 -38.70
CA ALA A 667 -13.77 -57.20 -38.72
C ALA A 667 -13.49 -57.81 -40.11
N VAL A 668 -14.46 -57.89 -41.04
CA VAL A 668 -14.24 -58.49 -42.37
C VAL A 668 -13.07 -57.82 -43.11
N ALA A 669 -12.94 -56.49 -43.01
CA ALA A 669 -11.88 -55.75 -43.69
C ALA A 669 -10.52 -55.86 -42.97
N ASP A 670 -10.53 -55.75 -41.63
CA ASP A 670 -9.30 -55.56 -40.86
C ASP A 670 -8.77 -56.85 -40.22
N ARG A 671 -9.65 -57.82 -39.94
CA ARG A 671 -9.40 -59.04 -39.13
C ARG A 671 -10.31 -60.21 -39.59
N PRO A 672 -10.06 -60.80 -40.77
CA PRO A 672 -10.97 -61.78 -41.38
C PRO A 672 -11.17 -63.04 -40.53
N ASP A 673 -10.15 -63.49 -39.81
CA ASP A 673 -10.25 -64.67 -38.93
C ASP A 673 -11.21 -64.43 -37.75
N ALA A 674 -11.18 -63.24 -37.16
CA ALA A 674 -12.11 -62.86 -36.10
C ALA A 674 -13.54 -62.70 -36.64
N ALA A 675 -13.70 -62.12 -37.84
CA ALA A 675 -14.99 -62.03 -38.51
C ALA A 675 -15.60 -63.41 -38.77
N GLN A 676 -14.79 -64.35 -39.30
CA GLN A 676 -15.20 -65.72 -39.56
C GLN A 676 -15.62 -66.43 -38.26
N ALA A 677 -14.85 -66.30 -37.18
CA ALA A 677 -15.19 -66.90 -35.90
C ALA A 677 -16.50 -66.33 -35.31
N ILE A 678 -16.75 -65.02 -35.46
CA ILE A 678 -18.03 -64.39 -35.08
C ILE A 678 -19.19 -64.93 -35.92
N ILE A 679 -19.02 -65.04 -37.24
CA ILE A 679 -20.05 -65.57 -38.17
C ILE A 679 -20.37 -67.02 -37.82
N GLU A 680 -19.36 -67.84 -37.54
CA GLU A 680 -19.54 -69.24 -37.13
C GLU A 680 -20.36 -69.32 -35.83
N TYR A 681 -20.04 -68.51 -34.83
CA TYR A 681 -20.85 -68.42 -33.61
C TYR A 681 -22.31 -68.04 -33.90
N LEU A 682 -22.54 -66.99 -34.69
CA LEU A 682 -23.90 -66.56 -35.07
C LEU A 682 -24.70 -67.67 -35.76
N LEU A 683 -24.05 -68.51 -36.58
CA LEU A 683 -24.70 -69.65 -37.24
C LEU A 683 -25.04 -70.82 -36.31
N THR A 684 -24.45 -70.87 -35.10
CA THR A 684 -24.83 -71.86 -34.09
C THR A 684 -26.12 -71.50 -33.35
N LEU A 685 -26.55 -70.24 -33.43
CA LEU A 685 -27.74 -69.75 -32.74
C LEU A 685 -29.04 -70.15 -33.47
N PRO A 686 -30.17 -70.34 -32.75
CA PRO A 686 -31.44 -70.72 -33.36
C PRO A 686 -31.92 -69.68 -34.39
N ALA A 687 -32.31 -70.13 -35.59
CA ALA A 687 -32.67 -69.25 -36.70
C ALA A 687 -33.92 -68.38 -36.44
N ASP A 688 -34.80 -68.81 -35.53
CA ASP A 688 -35.99 -68.09 -35.07
C ASP A 688 -35.68 -66.88 -34.18
N GLY A 689 -34.45 -66.77 -33.65
CA GLY A 689 -34.00 -65.61 -32.87
C GLY A 689 -33.62 -64.38 -33.70
N PHE A 690 -33.41 -64.53 -35.02
CA PHE A 690 -32.98 -63.44 -35.91
C PHE A 690 -34.17 -62.68 -36.52
N THR A 691 -34.07 -61.36 -36.58
CA THR A 691 -34.94 -60.54 -37.44
C THR A 691 -34.59 -60.75 -38.92
N GLN A 692 -35.52 -60.43 -39.83
CA GLN A 692 -35.23 -60.58 -41.26
C GLN A 692 -34.04 -59.72 -41.70
N ASP A 693 -33.94 -58.48 -41.20
CA ASP A 693 -32.82 -57.58 -41.47
C ASP A 693 -31.48 -58.18 -41.01
N GLN A 694 -31.44 -58.76 -39.81
CA GLN A 694 -30.25 -59.42 -39.28
C GLN A 694 -29.82 -60.63 -40.12
N ARG A 695 -30.77 -61.44 -40.60
CA ARG A 695 -30.47 -62.56 -41.51
C ARG A 695 -29.89 -62.05 -42.83
N ASP A 696 -30.49 -61.01 -43.39
CA ASP A 696 -30.03 -60.42 -44.65
C ASP A 696 -28.60 -59.85 -44.49
N ARG A 697 -28.32 -59.14 -43.39
CA ARG A 697 -26.98 -58.62 -43.06
C ARG A 697 -25.97 -59.76 -42.81
N LEU A 698 -26.34 -60.80 -42.09
CA LEU A 698 -25.48 -61.97 -41.86
C LEU A 698 -25.19 -62.72 -43.17
N ASP A 699 -26.18 -62.89 -44.04
CA ASP A 699 -25.99 -63.51 -45.36
C ASP A 699 -25.09 -62.69 -46.28
N VAL A 700 -25.08 -61.36 -46.15
CA VAL A 700 -24.09 -60.50 -46.84
C VAL A 700 -22.68 -60.80 -46.32
N LEU A 701 -22.48 -60.89 -45.00
CA LEU A 701 -21.17 -61.18 -44.38
C LEU A 701 -20.65 -62.59 -44.70
N ARG A 702 -21.53 -63.55 -44.97
CA ARG A 702 -21.17 -64.94 -45.35
C ARG A 702 -20.64 -65.07 -46.77
N ARG A 703 -20.89 -64.08 -47.63
CA ARG A 703 -20.37 -64.12 -49.00
C ARG A 703 -18.86 -63.87 -48.94
N PRO A 704 -18.02 -64.75 -49.53
CA PRO A 704 -16.59 -64.48 -49.60
C PRO A 704 -16.39 -63.11 -50.26
N PRO A 705 -15.44 -62.28 -49.80
CA PRO A 705 -15.16 -61.00 -50.44
C PRO A 705 -14.85 -61.28 -51.91
N THR A 706 -15.78 -60.96 -52.79
CA THR A 706 -15.59 -61.09 -54.23
C THR A 706 -14.35 -60.27 -54.59
N GLU A 707 -13.41 -60.87 -55.34
CA GLU A 707 -12.16 -60.24 -55.78
C GLU A 707 -12.36 -58.76 -56.13
N PRO A 708 -11.44 -57.87 -55.74
CA PRO A 708 -11.56 -56.44 -56.05
C PRO A 708 -11.73 -56.29 -57.56
N VAL A 709 -12.87 -55.71 -57.97
CA VAL A 709 -13.06 -55.25 -59.34
C VAL A 709 -12.02 -54.17 -59.59
N ASP A 710 -11.05 -54.50 -60.44
CA ASP A 710 -9.96 -53.63 -60.88
C ASP A 710 -10.53 -52.28 -61.39
N PRO A 711 -10.23 -51.12 -60.76
CA PRO A 711 -10.71 -49.82 -61.23
C PRO A 711 -9.99 -49.31 -62.49
N ALA A 712 -9.27 -50.17 -63.23
CA ALA A 712 -8.45 -49.77 -64.37
C ALA A 712 -9.19 -49.50 -65.69
N HIS A 713 -10.52 -49.56 -65.79
CA HIS A 713 -11.25 -49.33 -67.05
C HIS A 713 -12.53 -48.48 -66.90
N ASP A 714 -12.40 -47.20 -66.56
CA ASP A 714 -13.30 -46.17 -67.13
C ASP A 714 -12.68 -44.76 -67.04
N ALA A 715 -11.68 -44.51 -67.87
CA ALA A 715 -11.27 -43.16 -68.23
C ALA A 715 -12.04 -42.75 -69.50
N THR A 716 -13.26 -42.26 -69.33
CA THR A 716 -13.91 -41.42 -70.35
C THR A 716 -13.85 -39.97 -69.86
N THR A 717 -12.84 -39.26 -70.33
CA THR A 717 -12.62 -37.82 -70.19
C THR A 717 -13.85 -37.03 -70.67
N PRO A 718 -14.41 -36.09 -69.87
CA PRO A 718 -15.12 -34.95 -70.40
C PRO A 718 -14.15 -33.75 -70.51
N ASP A 719 -14.11 -33.25 -71.74
CA ASP A 719 -13.62 -31.97 -72.27
C ASP A 719 -13.52 -30.78 -71.27
N PRO A 720 -12.38 -30.05 -71.22
CA PRO A 720 -12.26 -28.82 -70.44
C PRO A 720 -12.66 -27.61 -71.28
N ALA A 721 -13.96 -27.32 -71.37
CA ALA A 721 -14.46 -26.06 -71.91
C ALA A 721 -15.77 -25.64 -71.21
N ASP A 722 -15.67 -25.03 -70.03
CA ASP A 722 -16.40 -23.80 -69.72
C ASP A 722 -15.95 -23.21 -68.37
N ARG A 723 -15.16 -22.13 -68.41
CA ARG A 723 -14.97 -21.24 -67.26
C ARG A 723 -15.79 -19.99 -67.55
N GLY A 724 -17.07 -20.03 -67.17
CA GLY A 724 -17.91 -18.87 -67.01
C GLY A 724 -17.60 -18.18 -65.68
N THR A 725 -17.05 -16.98 -65.77
CA THR A 725 -16.88 -15.98 -64.73
C THR A 725 -18.20 -15.47 -64.17
N SER A 726 -18.27 -15.32 -62.84
CA SER A 726 -19.13 -14.40 -62.06
C SER A 726 -18.70 -14.62 -60.59
N ASP A 727 -18.14 -13.71 -59.79
CA ASP A 727 -18.26 -12.25 -59.66
C ASP A 727 -19.70 -11.75 -59.83
N ASP A 728 -20.41 -11.58 -58.71
CA ASP A 728 -20.67 -10.24 -58.19
C ASP A 728 -21.26 -10.27 -56.76
N THR A 729 -20.74 -9.35 -55.93
CA THR A 729 -21.32 -8.61 -54.78
C THR A 729 -22.19 -9.28 -53.72
#